data_AF-A0A7N2LNL2-F1
#
_entry.id   AF-A0A7N2LNL2-F1
#
_cell.length_a   1.000
_cell.length_b   1.000
_cell.length_c   1.000
_cell.angle_alpha   90.00
_cell.angle_beta   90.00
_cell.angle_gamma   90.00
#
_symmetry.space_group_name_H-M   'P 1'
#
loop_
_entity.id
_entity.type
_entity.pdbx_description
1 polymer ?
#
loop_
_entity_poly.entity_id
_entity_poly.type
_entity_poly.pdbx_seq_one_letter_code
_entity_poly.pdbx_strand_id
1 'polypeptide(L)'
;MGKFKHFHVVFLAGFALTAFFSLPRPIRHARESLVQTMLEMTKHFRFAIMLHGAFALTVLVHSQDQLGFISIDCGIPDDSSYKDGITDINYTSDSTFTDTGVNGNISPEYRTNSLEQQFWTVHSFPEGTKNCYTLSPSSGKDRNYLIRAKFMYGNYDGEGKTPTFDLYLGVNRWDTVAVSDASSTIPKEIIHLSSSEDIYVCLVNTGFGTPFISVLELRPLPNDTYIPKSGSLELFDRANCGLVNQTYRYKDDVFDRIWSPFGASQWRNISTIQPVSSGNSYQLPSVVMSTAVTPFTTNDSIGLYWSPNNATSQYYFYMHFAEIENLQANQSREFNIFLNGDLWYKALSPRYLVATTIYSPTYRTKPDSETKFKIWINKTETSTLPPILNAIEIYTVNQLLQAQTDQKDDSKPQFVDHEIRNLSSSGLTGEIAPFISNLTMIQYLDLSNNSLKGTIPTFLSQLLLLQVLNLQNNSLSGSIPMELIERSNKGLLLLSVGGNPNLASDGGNTNPNSCVSSPCKKKKNVVVPVVTAVVGFAILSLCGIALLWHLKRRKKDVPAGEVIFVSNEQGRVLESKKQQFTYSEVLRITNNFASVIAKGGFGTVYHGYFDGLQVAVKMLSPSSVQGYKEFQAEVGNNYF
;
A
#
# COMPACT_ATOMS: atom_id res chain seq x y z
N MET A 1 -9.85 -18.93 -28.24
CA MET A 1 -11.23 -19.33 -27.88
C MET A 1 -11.25 -19.61 -26.38
N GLY A 2 -12.09 -18.91 -25.62
CA GLY A 2 -11.96 -18.82 -24.16
C GLY A 2 -12.51 -20.02 -23.38
N LYS A 3 -11.82 -20.37 -22.29
CA LYS A 3 -12.35 -21.23 -21.21
C LYS A 3 -12.81 -20.36 -20.04
N PHE A 4 -14.12 -20.27 -19.87
CA PHE A 4 -14.83 -19.84 -18.66
C PHE A 4 -16.20 -20.57 -18.72
N LYS A 5 -16.89 -20.95 -17.64
CA LYS A 5 -16.64 -20.84 -16.19
C LYS A 5 -17.36 -22.02 -15.51
N HIS A 6 -17.18 -22.20 -14.20
CA HIS A 6 -18.01 -23.15 -13.43
C HIS A 6 -19.49 -22.73 -13.48
N PHE A 7 -20.41 -23.70 -13.42
CA PHE A 7 -21.85 -23.47 -13.41
C PHE A 7 -22.42 -23.79 -12.02
N HIS A 8 -23.29 -22.92 -11.51
CA HIS A 8 -24.13 -23.17 -10.34
C HIS A 8 -25.59 -23.22 -10.77
N VAL A 9 -26.33 -24.20 -10.27
CA VAL A 9 -27.78 -24.38 -10.45
C VAL A 9 -28.41 -24.35 -9.06
N VAL A 10 -29.56 -23.68 -8.94
CA VAL A 10 -30.30 -23.48 -7.69
C VAL A 10 -31.80 -23.55 -8.00
N PHE A 11 -32.59 -24.12 -7.09
CA PHE A 11 -33.97 -24.54 -7.35
C PHE A 11 -35.04 -23.78 -6.53
N LEU A 12 -36.14 -23.41 -7.19
CA LEU A 12 -37.31 -22.76 -6.59
C LEU A 12 -38.49 -23.73 -6.37
N ALA A 13 -39.11 -23.66 -5.19
CA ALA A 13 -40.50 -24.05 -4.94
C ALA A 13 -41.30 -22.81 -4.49
N GLY A 14 -42.53 -22.62 -4.98
CA GLY A 14 -43.19 -21.29 -4.93
C GLY A 14 -44.64 -21.24 -4.44
N PHE A 15 -45.03 -20.05 -4.00
CA PHE A 15 -46.39 -19.52 -3.74
C PHE A 15 -46.26 -17.97 -3.78
N ALA A 16 -47.22 -17.16 -4.22
CA ALA A 16 -48.35 -17.30 -5.14
C ALA A 16 -48.75 -15.88 -5.63
N LEU A 17 -49.29 -15.72 -6.85
CA LEU A 17 -49.62 -14.40 -7.41
C LEU A 17 -50.88 -14.42 -8.29
N THR A 18 -52.01 -14.00 -7.71
CA THR A 18 -53.32 -13.71 -8.35
C THR A 18 -54.15 -12.85 -7.37
N ALA A 19 -54.97 -11.87 -7.74
CA ALA A 19 -55.41 -11.43 -9.07
C ALA A 19 -55.75 -9.93 -9.09
N PHE A 20 -55.74 -9.32 -10.28
CA PHE A 20 -56.40 -8.04 -10.55
C PHE A 20 -57.08 -8.13 -11.93
N PHE A 21 -58.41 -8.03 -11.97
CA PHE A 21 -59.29 -7.48 -13.03
C PHE A 21 -60.68 -8.11 -12.98
N SER A 22 -61.73 -7.31 -12.68
CA SER A 22 -63.11 -7.48 -13.20
C SER A 22 -64.04 -6.32 -12.80
N LEU A 23 -64.43 -5.49 -13.79
CA LEU A 23 -65.71 -4.74 -13.88
C LEU A 23 -65.93 -3.57 -12.86
N PRO A 24 -67.04 -2.78 -12.92
CA PRO A 24 -67.06 -1.51 -13.66
C PRO A 24 -67.50 -0.25 -12.85
N ARG A 25 -67.47 0.94 -13.49
CA ARG A 25 -67.82 2.28 -12.94
C ARG A 25 -69.35 2.52 -12.83
N PRO A 26 -69.86 3.31 -11.86
CA PRO A 26 -69.60 4.77 -11.68
C PRO A 26 -69.12 5.14 -10.25
N ILE A 27 -68.47 6.28 -9.98
CA ILE A 27 -69.03 7.65 -9.91
C ILE A 27 -67.94 8.69 -10.29
N ARG A 28 -68.32 9.75 -11.01
CA ARG A 28 -67.36 10.66 -11.67
C ARG A 28 -66.81 11.80 -10.80
N HIS A 29 -67.41 12.09 -9.64
CA HIS A 29 -67.03 13.23 -8.79
C HIS A 29 -65.95 12.96 -7.72
N ALA A 30 -65.63 11.71 -7.38
CA ALA A 30 -64.48 11.41 -6.53
C ALA A 30 -63.12 11.57 -7.26
N ARG A 31 -63.15 11.86 -8.57
CA ARG A 31 -61.99 11.66 -9.46
C ARG A 31 -61.06 12.87 -9.56
N GLU A 32 -61.53 14.07 -9.26
CA GLU A 32 -60.70 15.29 -9.30
C GLU A 32 -59.93 15.51 -7.99
N SER A 33 -60.58 15.31 -6.85
CA SER A 33 -59.90 15.34 -5.53
C SER A 33 -58.74 14.33 -5.49
N LEU A 34 -59.00 13.08 -5.88
CA LEU A 34 -57.99 12.01 -5.86
C LEU A 34 -56.86 12.24 -6.86
N VAL A 35 -57.12 12.86 -8.03
CA VAL A 35 -56.07 13.27 -8.98
C VAL A 35 -55.21 14.41 -8.40
N GLN A 36 -55.80 15.39 -7.72
CA GLN A 36 -55.05 16.47 -7.08
C GLN A 36 -54.16 15.94 -5.94
N THR A 37 -54.67 15.03 -5.10
CA THR A 37 -53.87 14.36 -4.06
C THR A 37 -52.77 13.47 -4.65
N MET A 38 -53.06 12.73 -5.73
CA MET A 38 -52.05 11.94 -6.43
C MET A 38 -50.98 12.82 -7.09
N LEU A 39 -51.33 14.01 -7.60
CA LEU A 39 -50.37 14.92 -8.22
C LEU A 39 -49.39 15.48 -7.18
N GLU A 40 -49.87 15.94 -6.02
CA GLU A 40 -48.99 16.36 -4.91
C GLU A 40 -48.20 15.19 -4.31
N MET A 41 -48.80 14.00 -4.15
CA MET A 41 -48.03 12.83 -3.76
C MET A 41 -46.95 12.47 -4.80
N THR A 42 -47.18 12.64 -6.11
CA THR A 42 -46.11 12.44 -7.10
C THR A 42 -45.02 13.51 -7.06
N LYS A 43 -45.29 14.75 -6.61
CA LYS A 43 -44.23 15.74 -6.36
C LYS A 43 -43.38 15.34 -5.15
N HIS A 44 -44.02 14.97 -4.03
CA HIS A 44 -43.29 14.47 -2.86
C HIS A 44 -42.56 13.15 -3.14
N PHE A 45 -43.11 12.26 -3.96
CA PHE A 45 -42.46 11.02 -4.38
C PHE A 45 -41.28 11.28 -5.34
N ARG A 46 -41.37 12.27 -6.24
CA ARG A 46 -40.23 12.71 -7.05
C ARG A 46 -39.15 13.37 -6.21
N PHE A 47 -39.51 14.16 -5.20
CA PHE A 47 -38.54 14.75 -4.27
C PHE A 47 -37.89 13.66 -3.39
N ALA A 48 -38.67 12.68 -2.90
CA ALA A 48 -38.17 11.54 -2.15
C ALA A 48 -37.30 10.60 -2.99
N ILE A 49 -37.62 10.38 -4.28
CA ILE A 49 -36.78 9.63 -5.23
C ILE A 49 -35.53 10.42 -5.62
N MET A 50 -35.57 11.75 -5.73
CA MET A 50 -34.34 12.53 -5.91
C MET A 50 -33.48 12.54 -4.64
N LEU A 51 -34.09 12.53 -3.45
CA LEU A 51 -33.37 12.47 -2.18
C LEU A 51 -32.78 11.07 -1.94
N HIS A 52 -33.53 9.99 -2.18
CA HIS A 52 -33.05 8.60 -2.11
C HIS A 52 -32.16 8.22 -3.29
N GLY A 53 -32.33 8.86 -4.45
CA GLY A 53 -31.46 8.71 -5.62
C GLY A 53 -30.12 9.41 -5.39
N ALA A 54 -30.12 10.59 -4.78
CA ALA A 54 -28.92 11.24 -4.28
C ALA A 54 -28.26 10.42 -3.16
N PHE A 55 -29.03 9.88 -2.22
CA PHE A 55 -28.51 8.98 -1.18
C PHE A 55 -27.97 7.66 -1.76
N ALA A 56 -28.62 7.11 -2.79
CA ALA A 56 -28.14 5.94 -3.51
C ALA A 56 -26.87 6.25 -4.31
N LEU A 57 -26.76 7.45 -4.90
CA LEU A 57 -25.54 7.90 -5.58
C LEU A 57 -24.39 8.17 -4.59
N THR A 58 -24.64 8.74 -3.41
CA THR A 58 -23.60 8.88 -2.37
C THR A 58 -23.23 7.54 -1.72
N VAL A 59 -24.16 6.60 -1.59
CA VAL A 59 -23.88 5.23 -1.13
C VAL A 59 -23.21 4.37 -2.21
N LEU A 60 -23.49 4.59 -3.51
CA LEU A 60 -22.79 3.94 -4.63
C LEU A 60 -21.33 4.38 -4.77
N VAL A 61 -20.97 5.57 -4.27
CA VAL A 61 -19.55 5.96 -4.11
C VAL A 61 -18.87 5.15 -2.99
N HIS A 62 -19.62 4.66 -2.00
CA HIS A 62 -19.10 3.96 -0.83
C HIS A 62 -19.04 2.42 -0.95
N SER A 63 -19.14 1.87 -2.16
CA SER A 63 -18.86 0.44 -2.40
C SER A 63 -18.03 0.19 -3.67
N GLN A 64 -17.01 1.03 -3.92
CA GLN A 64 -15.94 0.62 -4.82
C GLN A 64 -15.17 -0.55 -4.18
N ASP A 65 -15.25 -1.73 -4.81
CA ASP A 65 -14.48 -2.91 -4.40
C ASP A 65 -12.97 -2.59 -4.39
N GLN A 66 -12.21 -3.21 -3.47
CA GLN A 66 -10.73 -3.15 -3.38
C GLN A 66 -10.04 -3.93 -4.52
N LEU A 67 -10.47 -3.73 -5.76
CA LEU A 67 -10.08 -4.51 -6.92
C LEU A 67 -8.58 -4.38 -7.21
N GLY A 68 -7.85 -5.47 -6.98
CA GLY A 68 -6.41 -5.55 -7.20
C GLY A 68 -5.56 -4.96 -6.07
N PHE A 69 -6.14 -4.58 -4.93
CA PHE A 69 -5.36 -4.25 -3.74
C PHE A 69 -4.77 -5.53 -3.15
N ILE A 70 -3.53 -5.43 -2.66
CA ILE A 70 -2.94 -6.40 -1.73
C ILE A 70 -2.63 -5.63 -0.45
N SER A 71 -3.08 -6.11 0.69
CA SER A 71 -2.95 -5.42 1.99
C SER A 71 -2.62 -6.44 3.06
N ILE A 72 -1.37 -6.44 3.49
CA ILE A 72 -0.79 -7.46 4.37
C ILE A 72 -0.45 -6.79 5.70
N ASP A 73 -1.00 -7.34 6.78
CA ASP A 73 -0.61 -7.04 8.16
C ASP A 73 0.34 -8.16 8.59
N CYS A 74 1.62 -7.81 8.77
CA CYS A 74 2.69 -8.79 8.81
C CYS A 74 2.84 -9.34 10.23
N GLY A 75 2.83 -10.66 10.38
CA GLY A 75 2.92 -11.34 11.67
C GLY A 75 1.59 -11.52 12.41
N ILE A 76 0.44 -11.21 11.82
CA ILE A 76 -0.85 -11.70 12.35
C ILE A 76 -0.98 -13.22 12.14
N PRO A 77 -1.82 -13.95 12.92
CA PRO A 77 -1.91 -15.40 12.79
C PRO A 77 -2.23 -15.87 11.38
N ASP A 78 -1.67 -17.01 10.99
CA ASP A 78 -1.87 -17.64 9.68
C ASP A 78 -3.37 -17.82 9.37
N ASP A 79 -3.73 -17.70 8.08
CA ASP A 79 -5.10 -17.70 7.56
C ASP A 79 -6.05 -16.63 8.14
N SER A 80 -5.57 -15.74 9.01
CA SER A 80 -6.39 -14.67 9.57
C SER A 80 -6.51 -13.45 8.63
N SER A 81 -7.64 -12.77 8.76
CA SER A 81 -7.93 -11.52 8.07
C SER A 81 -8.92 -10.69 8.86
N TYR A 82 -8.89 -9.38 8.67
CA TYR A 82 -9.84 -8.47 9.29
C TYR A 82 -10.09 -7.25 8.41
N LYS A 83 -11.22 -6.57 8.66
CA LYS A 83 -11.51 -5.27 8.06
C LYS A 83 -11.13 -4.19 9.06
N ASP A 84 -10.20 -3.32 8.68
CA ASP A 84 -9.73 -2.21 9.50
C ASP A 84 -10.86 -1.21 9.76
N GLY A 85 -11.12 -0.90 11.03
CA GLY A 85 -12.27 -0.07 11.43
C GLY A 85 -12.15 1.41 11.04
N ILE A 86 -10.95 1.90 10.73
CA ILE A 86 -10.70 3.31 10.39
C ILE A 86 -10.79 3.51 8.88
N THR A 87 -10.07 2.70 8.12
CA THR A 87 -9.93 2.79 6.67
C THR A 87 -10.95 1.94 5.90
N ASP A 88 -11.59 0.95 6.51
CA ASP A 88 -12.38 -0.09 5.83
C ASP A 88 -11.56 -0.97 4.85
N ILE A 89 -10.21 -0.93 4.90
CA ILE A 89 -9.32 -1.85 4.16
C ILE A 89 -9.38 -3.25 4.76
N ASN A 90 -9.51 -4.29 3.93
CA ASN A 90 -9.33 -5.67 4.38
C ASN A 90 -7.82 -5.99 4.41
N TYR A 91 -7.30 -6.41 5.57
CA TYR A 91 -5.94 -6.92 5.72
C TYR A 91 -5.94 -8.44 5.89
N THR A 92 -4.92 -9.10 5.38
CA THR A 92 -4.68 -10.55 5.49
C THR A 92 -3.31 -10.83 6.11
N SER A 93 -3.15 -12.03 6.66
CA SER A 93 -1.83 -12.57 7.05
C SER A 93 -0.85 -12.62 5.87
N ASP A 94 0.43 -12.55 6.20
CA ASP A 94 1.58 -12.73 5.31
C ASP A 94 1.93 -14.19 5.01
N SER A 95 1.30 -15.15 5.69
CA SER A 95 1.59 -16.59 5.60
C SER A 95 1.53 -17.21 4.20
N THR A 96 0.90 -16.53 3.22
CA THR A 96 0.85 -16.96 1.80
C THR A 96 1.78 -16.18 0.87
N PHE A 97 2.52 -15.19 1.40
CA PHE A 97 3.39 -14.29 0.64
C PHE A 97 4.89 -14.53 0.95
N THR A 98 5.22 -15.14 2.08
CA THR A 98 6.59 -15.54 2.49
C THR A 98 6.58 -16.90 3.19
N ASP A 99 7.61 -17.72 2.94
CA ASP A 99 7.76 -19.06 3.55
C ASP A 99 8.77 -19.08 4.73
N THR A 100 9.36 -17.93 5.06
CA THR A 100 10.42 -17.81 6.08
C THR A 100 10.11 -16.68 7.05
N GLY A 101 10.78 -16.69 8.20
CA GLY A 101 10.66 -15.68 9.27
C GLY A 101 9.81 -16.14 10.45
N VAL A 102 9.55 -15.22 11.38
CA VAL A 102 8.88 -15.47 12.66
C VAL A 102 7.98 -14.28 13.02
N ASN A 103 6.72 -14.57 13.33
CA ASN A 103 5.71 -13.61 13.76
C ASN A 103 6.03 -13.11 15.19
N GLY A 104 5.93 -11.81 15.41
CA GLY A 104 6.22 -11.13 16.67
C GLY A 104 5.14 -10.12 17.04
N ASN A 105 5.09 -9.76 18.33
CA ASN A 105 4.22 -8.72 18.86
C ASN A 105 5.09 -7.58 19.42
N ILE A 106 4.78 -6.32 19.11
CA ILE A 106 5.46 -5.20 19.77
C ILE A 106 5.19 -5.19 21.29
N SER A 107 6.17 -4.74 22.05
CA SER A 107 6.08 -4.64 23.51
C SER A 107 4.91 -3.73 23.95
N PRO A 108 4.16 -4.06 25.03
CA PRO A 108 2.91 -3.38 25.38
C PRO A 108 3.02 -1.87 25.61
N GLU A 109 4.18 -1.40 26.08
CA GLU A 109 4.48 0.03 26.29
C GLU A 109 4.45 0.89 25.02
N TYR A 110 4.64 0.27 23.85
CA TYR A 110 4.56 0.96 22.54
C TYR A 110 3.16 0.89 21.90
N ARG A 111 2.23 0.09 22.46
CA ARG A 111 0.84 -0.03 21.96
C ARG A 111 -0.03 1.13 22.45
N THR A 112 0.20 2.31 21.87
CA THR A 112 -0.58 3.53 22.20
C THR A 112 -1.94 3.55 21.51
N ASN A 113 -2.93 4.25 22.09
CA ASN A 113 -4.27 4.37 21.51
C ASN A 113 -4.33 5.07 20.15
N SER A 114 -3.26 5.78 19.76
CA SER A 114 -3.13 6.47 18.47
C SER A 114 -2.41 5.64 17.40
N LEU A 115 -1.90 4.45 17.75
CA LEU A 115 -1.16 3.59 16.83
C LEU A 115 -2.13 2.75 15.99
N GLU A 116 -1.97 2.79 14.66
CA GLU A 116 -2.72 1.92 13.72
C GLU A 116 -2.54 0.43 14.10
N GLN A 117 -3.62 -0.37 14.01
CA GLN A 117 -3.62 -1.78 14.45
C GLN A 117 -2.52 -2.61 13.77
N GLN A 118 -2.23 -2.29 12.51
CA GLN A 118 -1.26 -2.94 11.63
C GLN A 118 0.21 -2.81 12.11
N PHE A 119 0.47 -2.03 13.17
CA PHE A 119 1.78 -1.94 13.80
C PHE A 119 1.89 -2.75 15.10
N TRP A 120 0.82 -3.41 15.55
CA TRP A 120 0.84 -4.19 16.79
C TRP A 120 1.63 -5.50 16.63
N THR A 121 1.67 -6.01 15.40
CA THR A 121 2.35 -7.22 14.93
C THR A 121 3.52 -6.85 14.03
N VAL A 122 4.50 -7.76 13.95
CA VAL A 122 5.60 -7.71 13.00
C VAL A 122 5.92 -9.11 12.49
N HIS A 123 6.44 -9.20 11.28
CA HIS A 123 7.12 -10.41 10.80
C HIS A 123 8.62 -10.14 10.76
N SER A 124 9.40 -11.02 11.39
CA SER A 124 10.86 -10.86 11.57
C SER A 124 11.65 -11.95 10.85
N PHE A 125 12.85 -11.63 10.41
CA PHE A 125 13.71 -12.53 9.62
C PHE A 125 15.07 -12.74 10.30
N PRO A 126 15.13 -13.51 11.41
CA PRO A 126 16.38 -13.77 12.14
C PRO A 126 17.37 -14.63 11.34
N GLU A 127 16.86 -15.43 10.38
CA GLU A 127 17.66 -16.29 9.51
C GLU A 127 17.64 -15.80 8.05
N GLY A 128 18.71 -16.12 7.32
CA GLY A 128 18.90 -15.73 5.93
C GLY A 128 19.46 -14.31 5.76
N THR A 129 20.19 -14.09 4.66
CA THR A 129 20.74 -12.78 4.30
C THR A 129 19.75 -11.92 3.50
N LYS A 130 18.82 -12.55 2.77
CA LYS A 130 17.76 -11.92 1.99
C LYS A 130 16.49 -12.76 2.09
N ASN A 131 15.40 -12.15 2.54
CA ASN A 131 14.08 -12.77 2.60
C ASN A 131 13.09 -11.93 1.79
N CYS A 132 12.14 -12.55 1.11
CA CYS A 132 11.31 -11.88 0.10
C CYS A 132 9.84 -12.26 0.20
N TYR A 133 8.99 -11.23 0.19
CA TYR A 133 7.56 -11.34 -0.13
C TYR A 133 7.39 -11.47 -1.64
N THR A 134 6.48 -12.36 -2.07
CA THR A 134 6.07 -12.49 -3.47
C THR A 134 4.66 -11.94 -3.62
N LEU A 135 4.50 -10.81 -4.31
CA LEU A 135 3.20 -10.18 -4.54
C LEU A 135 2.73 -10.49 -5.96
N SER A 136 1.65 -11.27 -6.10
CA SER A 136 1.10 -11.70 -7.39
C SER A 136 -0.22 -10.97 -7.72
N PRO A 137 -0.19 -9.68 -8.14
CA PRO A 137 -1.40 -8.97 -8.54
C PRO A 137 -2.02 -9.58 -9.81
N SER A 138 -3.34 -9.42 -9.98
CA SER A 138 -4.12 -10.08 -11.04
C SER A 138 -3.81 -9.66 -12.50
N SER A 139 -2.84 -8.78 -12.71
CA SER A 139 -2.35 -8.30 -14.02
C SER A 139 -1.01 -7.58 -13.80
N GLY A 140 0.02 -8.27 -13.29
CA GLY A 140 1.23 -7.62 -12.79
C GLY A 140 2.08 -6.96 -13.86
N LYS A 141 2.23 -7.57 -15.03
CA LYS A 141 3.12 -7.06 -16.07
C LYS A 141 2.59 -5.80 -16.76
N ASP A 142 3.50 -4.87 -17.05
CA ASP A 142 3.24 -3.59 -17.72
C ASP A 142 2.18 -2.72 -17.00
N ARG A 143 2.13 -2.78 -15.66
CA ARG A 143 1.25 -1.98 -14.81
C ARG A 143 2.02 -1.13 -13.81
N ASN A 144 1.50 0.08 -13.57
CA ASN A 144 2.04 0.97 -12.55
C ASN A 144 1.42 0.65 -11.19
N TYR A 145 2.24 0.49 -10.15
CA TYR A 145 1.82 0.17 -8.80
C TYR A 145 2.42 1.13 -7.79
N LEU A 146 1.59 1.63 -6.88
CA LEU A 146 2.04 2.21 -5.62
C LEU A 146 2.23 1.07 -4.63
N ILE A 147 3.46 0.91 -4.13
CA ILE A 147 3.86 -0.11 -3.17
C ILE A 147 4.30 0.62 -1.91
N ARG A 148 3.80 0.21 -0.75
CA ARG A 148 4.13 0.81 0.55
C ARG A 148 4.53 -0.27 1.54
N ALA A 149 5.72 -0.13 2.12
CA ALA A 149 6.18 -0.93 3.24
C ALA A 149 6.23 -0.04 4.48
N LYS A 150 5.65 -0.48 5.61
CA LYS A 150 5.71 0.25 6.88
C LYS A 150 6.39 -0.61 7.95
N PHE A 151 7.21 0.05 8.77
CA PHE A 151 8.02 -0.57 9.82
C PHE A 151 7.80 0.14 11.15
N MET A 152 7.51 -0.61 12.21
CA MET A 152 7.62 -0.15 13.60
C MET A 152 8.29 -1.25 14.44
N TYR A 153 9.44 -0.95 15.04
CA TYR A 153 10.21 -1.95 15.80
C TYR A 153 9.50 -2.33 17.11
N GLY A 154 9.04 -1.34 17.89
CA GLY A 154 8.27 -1.56 19.11
C GLY A 154 8.90 -2.51 20.13
N ASN A 155 10.23 -2.71 20.09
CA ASN A 155 10.96 -3.69 20.90
C ASN A 155 10.31 -5.09 20.88
N TYR A 156 9.97 -5.61 19.70
CA TYR A 156 9.28 -6.91 19.56
C TYR A 156 10.11 -8.12 20.02
N ASP A 157 11.44 -8.00 19.99
CA ASP A 157 12.40 -9.04 20.37
C ASP A 157 12.89 -8.92 21.82
N GLY A 158 12.58 -7.80 22.49
CA GLY A 158 13.01 -7.51 23.86
C GLY A 158 14.48 -7.14 24.00
N GLU A 159 15.24 -7.02 22.91
CA GLU A 159 16.69 -6.74 22.94
C GLU A 159 17.01 -5.25 23.17
N GLY A 160 16.04 -4.35 22.94
CA GLY A 160 16.22 -2.90 23.06
C GLY A 160 17.23 -2.31 22.08
N LYS A 161 17.50 -3.00 20.96
CA LYS A 161 18.49 -2.61 19.94
C LYS A 161 17.78 -2.34 18.63
N THR A 162 17.71 -1.08 18.25
CA THR A 162 17.02 -0.69 17.02
C THR A 162 17.78 -1.22 15.79
N PRO A 163 17.13 -1.98 14.89
CA PRO A 163 17.81 -2.60 13.76
C PRO A 163 18.02 -1.62 12.61
N THR A 164 19.01 -1.91 11.76
CA THR A 164 19.17 -1.31 10.44
C THR A 164 19.34 -2.42 9.40
N PHE A 165 18.62 -2.32 8.29
CA PHE A 165 18.63 -3.29 7.19
C PHE A 165 18.19 -2.62 5.87
N ASP A 166 18.42 -3.26 4.74
CA ASP A 166 18.04 -2.72 3.43
C ASP A 166 16.73 -3.34 2.92
N LEU A 167 15.92 -2.52 2.25
CA LEU A 167 14.72 -2.90 1.51
C LEU A 167 15.04 -2.92 0.02
N TYR A 168 14.55 -3.94 -0.69
CA TYR A 168 14.79 -4.18 -2.11
C TYR A 168 13.48 -4.41 -2.86
N LEU A 169 13.42 -3.91 -4.09
CA LEU A 169 12.36 -4.20 -5.05
C LEU A 169 12.95 -5.10 -6.15
N GLY A 170 12.67 -6.40 -6.05
CA GLY A 170 13.34 -7.45 -6.80
C GLY A 170 14.83 -7.56 -6.47
N VAL A 171 15.68 -7.29 -7.47
CA VAL A 171 17.14 -7.29 -7.35
C VAL A 171 17.72 -5.93 -6.96
N ASN A 172 16.95 -4.85 -7.14
CA ASN A 172 17.41 -3.48 -6.91
C ASN A 172 17.15 -3.03 -5.47
N ARG A 173 18.12 -2.33 -4.85
CA ARG A 173 17.87 -1.70 -3.56
C ARG A 173 16.86 -0.58 -3.74
N TRP A 174 15.79 -0.65 -2.96
CA TRP A 174 14.83 0.44 -2.81
C TRP A 174 15.44 1.46 -1.86
N ASP A 175 15.50 1.18 -0.56
CA ASP A 175 16.06 2.12 0.43
C ASP A 175 16.57 1.39 1.68
N THR A 176 17.27 2.09 2.57
CA THR A 176 17.65 1.58 3.89
C THR A 176 16.57 1.89 4.93
N VAL A 177 16.22 0.89 5.73
CA VAL A 177 15.36 1.02 6.91
C VAL A 177 16.29 1.10 8.12
N ALA A 178 16.46 2.32 8.65
CA ALA A 178 17.27 2.58 9.84
C ALA A 178 16.36 3.01 11.00
N VAL A 179 16.16 2.14 11.99
CA VAL A 179 15.33 2.44 13.15
C VAL A 179 16.14 3.28 14.15
N SER A 180 15.66 4.49 14.45
CA SER A 180 16.27 5.41 15.42
C SER A 180 15.71 5.26 16.84
N ASP A 181 14.43 4.95 16.97
CA ASP A 181 13.72 4.73 18.23
C ASP A 181 12.63 3.67 18.06
N ALA A 182 12.34 2.92 19.13
CA ALA A 182 11.40 1.81 19.09
C ALA A 182 9.93 2.23 18.87
N SER A 183 9.55 3.46 19.21
CA SER A 183 8.20 3.99 18.95
C SER A 183 8.04 4.56 17.53
N SER A 184 9.12 4.71 16.77
CA SER A 184 9.09 5.35 15.45
C SER A 184 8.47 4.46 14.39
N THR A 185 7.54 5.02 13.62
CA THR A 185 7.02 4.41 12.38
C THR A 185 7.83 4.93 11.19
N ILE A 186 8.28 4.02 10.33
CA ILE A 186 9.03 4.33 9.12
C ILE A 186 8.21 3.83 7.93
N PRO A 187 7.51 4.73 7.20
CA PRO A 187 6.92 4.39 5.91
C PRO A 187 7.96 4.51 4.79
N LYS A 188 7.93 3.57 3.85
CA LYS A 188 8.56 3.67 2.54
C LYS A 188 7.44 3.51 1.50
N GLU A 189 7.37 4.42 0.52
CA GLU A 189 6.39 4.33 -0.58
C GLU A 189 7.10 4.56 -1.93
N ILE A 190 6.81 3.69 -2.90
CA ILE A 190 7.38 3.75 -4.24
C ILE A 190 6.31 3.48 -5.29
N ILE A 191 6.34 4.25 -6.38
CA ILE A 191 5.56 4.01 -7.58
C ILE A 191 6.47 3.35 -8.61
N HIS A 192 6.11 2.12 -9.02
CA HIS A 192 6.90 1.28 -9.91
C HIS A 192 6.05 0.73 -11.05
N LEU A 193 6.52 0.93 -12.29
CA LEU A 193 6.03 0.22 -13.47
C LEU A 193 6.64 -1.19 -13.48
N SER A 194 5.84 -2.20 -13.12
CA SER A 194 6.30 -3.58 -13.06
C SER A 194 6.56 -4.16 -14.44
N SER A 195 7.74 -4.77 -14.60
CA SER A 195 8.16 -5.49 -15.80
C SER A 195 7.77 -6.98 -15.80
N SER A 196 7.24 -7.48 -14.68
CA SER A 196 7.00 -8.90 -14.38
C SER A 196 5.61 -9.10 -13.78
N GLU A 197 5.10 -10.34 -13.79
CA GLU A 197 3.78 -10.65 -13.20
C GLU A 197 3.81 -10.65 -11.67
N ASP A 198 4.92 -11.09 -11.07
CA ASP A 198 5.15 -11.11 -9.63
C ASP A 198 6.12 -10.00 -9.21
N ILE A 199 5.74 -9.27 -8.17
CA ILE A 199 6.54 -8.18 -7.59
C ILE A 199 7.15 -8.67 -6.28
N TYR A 200 8.49 -8.78 -6.26
CA TYR A 200 9.22 -9.21 -5.07
C TYR A 200 9.63 -8.01 -4.20
N VAL A 201 9.21 -8.01 -2.93
CA VAL A 201 9.66 -7.02 -1.93
C VAL A 201 10.52 -7.74 -0.90
N CYS A 202 11.81 -7.40 -0.84
CA CYS A 202 12.79 -8.18 -0.08
C CYS A 202 13.48 -7.35 1.00
N LEU A 203 13.69 -7.98 2.15
CA LEU A 203 14.45 -7.44 3.27
C LEU A 203 15.82 -8.11 3.31
N VAL A 204 16.89 -7.31 3.37
CA VAL A 204 18.29 -7.74 3.32
C VAL A 204 18.99 -7.39 4.62
N ASN A 205 19.48 -8.41 5.33
CA ASN A 205 20.20 -8.28 6.58
C ASN A 205 21.60 -7.71 6.33
N THR A 206 21.87 -6.52 6.88
CA THR A 206 23.17 -5.83 6.77
C THR A 206 24.10 -6.08 7.97
N GLY A 207 23.69 -6.95 8.91
CA GLY A 207 24.43 -7.28 10.14
C GLY A 207 24.12 -6.38 11.34
N PHE A 208 23.27 -5.35 11.17
CA PHE A 208 22.93 -4.37 12.21
C PHE A 208 21.55 -4.62 12.85
N GLY A 209 21.22 -5.89 13.09
CA GLY A 209 19.96 -6.32 13.72
C GLY A 209 19.04 -7.09 12.76
N THR A 210 17.96 -7.64 13.30
CA THR A 210 17.03 -8.51 12.57
C THR A 210 16.11 -7.68 11.65
N PRO A 211 16.10 -7.92 10.32
CA PRO A 211 15.12 -7.32 9.43
C PRO A 211 13.70 -7.74 9.81
N PHE A 212 12.76 -6.81 9.74
CA PHE A 212 11.36 -7.06 10.05
C PHE A 212 10.46 -6.16 9.21
N ILE A 213 9.17 -6.46 9.13
CA ILE A 213 8.15 -5.62 8.50
C ILE A 213 6.86 -5.65 9.32
N SER A 214 6.10 -4.55 9.33
CA SER A 214 4.79 -4.47 9.99
C SER A 214 3.65 -4.49 8.97
N VAL A 215 3.79 -3.74 7.87
CA VAL A 215 2.72 -3.63 6.85
C VAL A 215 3.30 -3.65 5.45
N LEU A 216 2.66 -4.38 4.54
CA LEU A 216 2.98 -4.35 3.11
C LEU A 216 1.70 -4.15 2.30
N GLU A 217 1.64 -3.04 1.56
CA GLU A 217 0.49 -2.63 0.76
C GLU A 217 0.88 -2.45 -0.71
N LEU A 218 0.02 -2.88 -1.63
CA LEU A 218 0.15 -2.64 -3.06
C LEU A 218 -1.20 -2.15 -3.62
N ARG A 219 -1.13 -1.12 -4.46
CA ARG A 219 -2.28 -0.42 -5.06
C ARG A 219 -2.07 -0.26 -6.57
N PRO A 220 -2.98 -0.72 -7.43
CA PRO A 220 -2.89 -0.50 -8.88
C PRO A 220 -3.14 0.98 -9.20
N LEU A 221 -2.28 1.56 -10.04
CA LEU A 221 -2.40 2.93 -10.56
C LEU A 221 -2.72 2.94 -12.07
N PRO A 222 -3.30 4.03 -12.61
CA PRO A 222 -3.44 4.22 -14.04
C PRO A 222 -2.08 4.32 -14.73
N ASN A 223 -1.88 3.54 -15.80
CA ASN A 223 -0.62 3.49 -16.55
C ASN A 223 -0.24 4.84 -17.20
N ASP A 224 -1.17 5.78 -17.36
CA ASP A 224 -0.94 7.13 -17.90
C ASP A 224 -0.54 8.17 -16.83
N THR A 225 -0.49 7.76 -15.57
CA THR A 225 -0.11 8.62 -14.42
C THR A 225 1.25 8.22 -13.85
N TYR A 226 1.96 9.20 -13.27
CA TYR A 226 3.24 9.00 -12.58
C TYR A 226 4.30 8.24 -13.43
N ILE A 227 4.47 8.63 -14.70
CA ILE A 227 5.45 8.02 -15.62
C ILE A 227 6.81 8.73 -15.51
N PRO A 228 7.85 8.13 -14.89
CA PRO A 228 9.20 8.67 -14.92
C PRO A 228 9.89 8.44 -16.27
N LYS A 229 10.93 9.23 -16.56
CA LYS A 229 11.85 8.99 -17.69
C LYS A 229 12.77 7.78 -17.50
N SER A 230 13.07 7.40 -16.25
CA SER A 230 13.87 6.22 -15.88
C SER A 230 13.60 5.87 -14.42
N GLY A 231 13.84 4.61 -14.04
CA GLY A 231 13.70 4.16 -12.66
C GLY A 231 12.26 4.20 -12.14
N SER A 232 12.12 4.23 -10.81
CA SER A 232 10.85 4.33 -10.09
C SER A 232 10.74 5.67 -9.35
N LEU A 233 9.52 6.04 -8.96
CA LEU A 233 9.25 7.27 -8.22
C LEU A 233 9.03 6.95 -6.74
N GLU A 234 10.04 7.20 -5.92
CA GLU A 234 9.98 7.07 -4.47
C GLU A 234 9.39 8.33 -3.85
N LEU A 235 8.47 8.17 -2.90
CA LEU A 235 7.78 9.30 -2.28
C LEU A 235 8.74 10.10 -1.39
N PHE A 236 8.88 11.40 -1.68
CA PHE A 236 9.57 12.34 -0.80
C PHE A 236 8.57 13.07 0.11
N ASP A 237 7.46 13.55 -0.45
CA ASP A 237 6.37 14.18 0.32
C ASP A 237 5.03 14.14 -0.46
N ARG A 238 3.90 14.03 0.25
CA ARG A 238 2.53 14.17 -0.29
C ARG A 238 1.66 14.94 0.68
N ALA A 239 1.30 16.16 0.30
CA ALA A 239 0.70 17.14 1.19
C ALA A 239 -0.62 17.70 0.64
N ASN A 240 -1.65 17.72 1.50
CA ASN A 240 -2.90 18.45 1.32
C ASN A 240 -2.77 19.84 1.97
N CYS A 241 -2.91 20.90 1.19
CA CYS A 241 -2.77 22.26 1.66
C CYS A 241 -4.08 22.83 2.23
N GLY A 242 -3.98 23.57 3.34
CA GLY A 242 -5.12 24.27 3.94
C GLY A 242 -5.78 23.55 5.12
N LEU A 243 -5.25 22.38 5.51
CA LEU A 243 -5.64 21.64 6.71
C LEU A 243 -4.42 21.35 7.58
N VAL A 244 -4.65 21.19 8.89
CA VAL A 244 -3.58 21.07 9.90
C VAL A 244 -3.55 19.72 10.63
N ASN A 245 -4.69 19.05 10.81
CA ASN A 245 -4.82 17.92 11.74
C ASN A 245 -5.52 16.68 11.15
N GLN A 246 -5.68 16.57 9.82
CA GLN A 246 -6.39 15.45 9.20
C GLN A 246 -5.62 14.89 8.00
N THR A 247 -5.36 13.59 8.06
CA THR A 247 -4.80 12.79 6.97
C THR A 247 -5.95 12.13 6.21
N TYR A 248 -5.85 12.07 4.89
CA TYR A 248 -6.81 11.39 4.02
C TYR A 248 -6.15 10.22 3.29
N ARG A 249 -6.88 9.12 3.11
CA ARG A 249 -6.44 7.93 2.35
C ARG A 249 -7.65 7.20 1.76
N TYR A 250 -7.60 5.87 1.60
CA TYR A 250 -8.76 5.06 1.22
C TYR A 250 -10.04 5.44 2.00
N LYS A 251 -11.20 5.36 1.32
CA LYS A 251 -12.47 6.12 1.50
C LYS A 251 -12.53 7.43 0.72
N ASP A 252 -11.51 8.28 0.85
CA ASP A 252 -11.45 9.58 0.18
C ASP A 252 -10.64 9.50 -1.12
N ASP A 253 -9.59 8.68 -1.14
CA ASP A 253 -8.73 8.41 -2.29
C ASP A 253 -8.90 6.97 -2.80
N VAL A 254 -9.37 6.84 -4.04
CA VAL A 254 -9.59 5.55 -4.73
C VAL A 254 -8.29 4.75 -4.93
N PHE A 255 -7.13 5.40 -4.90
CA PHE A 255 -5.82 4.77 -5.02
C PHE A 255 -5.11 4.59 -3.66
N ASP A 256 -5.77 4.92 -2.54
CA ASP A 256 -5.20 4.84 -1.18
C ASP A 256 -3.85 5.56 -1.03
N ARG A 257 -3.65 6.67 -1.76
CA ARG A 257 -2.57 7.61 -1.46
C ARG A 257 -2.82 8.25 -0.10
N ILE A 258 -1.80 8.30 0.75
CA ILE A 258 -1.87 8.99 2.03
C ILE A 258 -1.51 10.47 1.79
N TRP A 259 -2.47 11.36 2.08
CA TRP A 259 -2.31 12.82 1.99
C TRP A 259 -2.16 13.40 3.39
N SER A 260 -0.96 13.86 3.72
CA SER A 260 -0.65 14.49 5.01
C SER A 260 -1.15 15.94 5.06
N PRO A 261 -1.63 16.45 6.20
CA PRO A 261 -2.03 17.84 6.33
C PRO A 261 -0.81 18.78 6.26
N PHE A 262 -0.94 19.85 5.48
CA PHE A 262 0.04 20.92 5.37
C PHE A 262 -0.64 22.28 5.54
N GLY A 263 -0.47 22.86 6.74
CA GLY A 263 -0.83 24.23 7.04
C GLY A 263 0.41 24.99 7.51
N ALA A 264 0.84 25.98 6.73
CA ALA A 264 1.96 26.83 7.10
C ALA A 264 1.44 28.15 7.69
N SER A 265 1.95 28.55 8.85
CA SER A 265 1.46 29.73 9.58
C SER A 265 1.65 31.06 8.81
N GLN A 266 2.52 31.09 7.79
CA GLN A 266 2.67 32.23 6.90
C GLN A 266 1.53 32.42 5.87
N TRP A 267 0.60 31.48 5.73
CA TRP A 267 -0.49 31.53 4.75
C TRP A 267 -1.88 31.38 5.38
N ARG A 268 -2.89 31.86 4.66
CA ARG A 268 -4.29 31.69 4.99
C ARG A 268 -4.78 30.36 4.43
N ASN A 269 -5.34 29.53 5.29
CA ASN A 269 -6.10 28.35 4.90
C ASN A 269 -7.49 28.77 4.41
N ILE A 270 -7.92 28.23 3.26
CA ILE A 270 -9.25 28.43 2.68
C ILE A 270 -9.86 27.09 2.31
N SER A 271 -11.19 27.00 2.30
CA SER A 271 -11.92 25.77 2.04
C SER A 271 -13.28 26.04 1.39
N THR A 272 -13.83 25.02 0.72
CA THR A 272 -15.19 25.00 0.20
C THR A 272 -15.93 23.74 0.62
N ILE A 273 -17.26 23.83 0.77
CA ILE A 273 -18.14 22.68 0.99
C ILE A 273 -18.64 22.07 -0.33
N GLN A 274 -18.38 22.73 -1.46
CA GLN A 274 -18.78 22.23 -2.78
C GLN A 274 -17.79 21.17 -3.29
N PRO A 275 -18.26 20.07 -3.89
CA PRO A 275 -17.37 19.04 -4.42
C PRO A 275 -16.52 19.60 -5.56
N VAL A 276 -15.24 19.24 -5.56
CA VAL A 276 -14.29 19.62 -6.61
C VAL A 276 -14.10 18.42 -7.53
N SER A 277 -14.36 18.62 -8.82
CA SER A 277 -14.28 17.56 -9.83
C SER A 277 -12.83 17.19 -10.12
N SER A 278 -12.53 15.89 -10.17
CA SER A 278 -11.25 15.34 -10.61
C SER A 278 -11.09 15.51 -12.13
N GLY A 279 -10.46 16.61 -12.54
CA GLY A 279 -10.33 16.99 -13.96
C GLY A 279 -9.31 16.19 -14.78
N ASN A 280 -8.77 15.07 -14.27
CA ASN A 280 -7.70 14.28 -14.92
C ASN A 280 -7.61 12.83 -14.37
N SER A 281 -6.75 12.02 -15.00
CA SER A 281 -6.55 10.59 -14.67
C SER A 281 -5.92 10.33 -13.30
N TYR A 282 -5.33 11.34 -12.64
CA TYR A 282 -4.83 11.21 -11.27
C TYR A 282 -5.95 11.02 -10.23
N GLN A 283 -7.22 11.25 -10.59
CA GLN A 283 -8.41 11.05 -9.74
C GLN A 283 -8.20 11.54 -8.30
N LEU A 284 -7.85 12.82 -8.17
CA LEU A 284 -7.55 13.45 -6.89
C LEU A 284 -8.80 13.49 -5.98
N PRO A 285 -8.67 13.24 -4.66
CA PRO A 285 -9.79 13.30 -3.74
C PRO A 285 -10.46 14.67 -3.73
N SER A 286 -11.79 14.71 -3.80
CA SER A 286 -12.53 15.98 -3.70
C SER A 286 -12.27 16.68 -2.37
N VAL A 287 -12.02 15.95 -1.28
CA VAL A 287 -11.71 16.52 0.05
C VAL A 287 -10.32 17.14 0.14
N VAL A 288 -9.36 16.63 -0.62
CA VAL A 288 -8.02 17.23 -0.75
C VAL A 288 -8.09 18.48 -1.62
N MET A 289 -8.85 18.40 -2.71
CA MET A 289 -8.99 19.53 -3.64
C MET A 289 -9.93 20.64 -3.15
N SER A 290 -10.77 20.39 -2.14
CA SER A 290 -11.68 21.39 -1.56
C SER A 290 -11.00 22.33 -0.55
N THR A 291 -9.74 22.08 -0.20
CA THR A 291 -8.92 22.94 0.66
C THR A 291 -7.72 23.51 -0.09
N ALA A 292 -7.23 24.67 0.36
CA ALA A 292 -6.02 25.28 -0.18
C ALA A 292 -5.34 26.24 0.81
N VAL A 293 -4.10 26.59 0.51
CA VAL A 293 -3.42 27.78 1.06
C VAL A 293 -3.41 28.91 0.04
N THR A 294 -3.52 30.14 0.55
CA THR A 294 -3.34 31.39 -0.19
C THR A 294 -2.60 32.41 0.68
N PRO A 295 -1.74 33.28 0.13
CA PRO A 295 -1.11 34.35 0.91
C PRO A 295 -2.11 35.30 1.58
N PHE A 296 -1.70 35.93 2.68
CA PHE A 296 -2.55 36.87 3.43
C PHE A 296 -2.75 38.19 2.70
N THR A 297 -1.72 38.68 1.99
CA THR A 297 -1.80 39.91 1.19
C THR A 297 -1.83 39.59 -0.30
N THR A 298 -2.40 40.51 -1.06
CA THR A 298 -2.73 40.31 -2.48
C THR A 298 -1.52 40.15 -3.40
N ASN A 299 -0.35 40.66 -3.02
CA ASN A 299 0.86 40.63 -3.86
C ASN A 299 1.95 39.68 -3.33
N ASP A 300 1.70 39.00 -2.21
CA ASP A 300 2.60 37.97 -1.70
C ASP A 300 2.56 36.72 -2.59
N SER A 301 3.61 35.90 -2.45
CA SER A 301 3.82 34.67 -3.24
C SER A 301 3.84 33.43 -2.34
N ILE A 302 3.51 32.27 -2.88
CA ILE A 302 3.66 30.99 -2.17
C ILE A 302 5.07 30.48 -2.46
N GLY A 303 5.95 30.52 -1.44
CA GLY A 303 7.30 29.97 -1.50
C GLY A 303 7.42 28.65 -0.74
N LEU A 304 7.71 27.56 -1.45
CA LEU A 304 8.01 26.25 -0.89
C LEU A 304 9.51 25.97 -1.02
N TYR A 305 10.13 25.39 0.00
CA TYR A 305 11.56 25.05 -0.02
C TYR A 305 11.87 23.82 0.83
N TRP A 306 12.80 23.00 0.37
CA TRP A 306 13.33 21.85 1.11
C TRP A 306 14.78 21.60 0.70
N SER A 307 15.55 20.97 1.60
CA SER A 307 16.88 20.45 1.26
C SER A 307 16.72 19.09 0.58
N PRO A 308 17.40 18.82 -0.55
CA PRO A 308 17.39 17.48 -1.12
C PRO A 308 18.22 16.50 -0.29
N ASN A 309 17.93 15.21 -0.41
CA ASN A 309 18.63 14.15 0.32
C ASN A 309 20.13 14.12 -0.02
N ASN A 310 20.46 14.19 -1.32
CA ASN A 310 21.82 14.30 -1.85
C ASN A 310 21.87 15.36 -2.96
N ALA A 311 23.05 15.91 -3.24
CA ALA A 311 23.23 16.96 -4.26
C ALA A 311 22.82 16.50 -5.68
N THR A 312 23.00 15.20 -5.98
CA THR A 312 22.66 14.55 -7.26
C THR A 312 21.21 14.05 -7.34
N SER A 313 20.42 14.19 -6.27
CA SER A 313 19.04 13.68 -6.22
C SER A 313 18.17 14.31 -7.30
N GLN A 314 17.47 13.44 -8.02
CA GLN A 314 16.55 13.78 -9.11
C GLN A 314 15.11 13.78 -8.59
N TYR A 315 14.36 14.85 -8.87
CA TYR A 315 13.01 15.06 -8.35
C TYR A 315 11.96 15.19 -9.45
N TYR A 316 10.76 14.66 -9.20
CA TYR A 316 9.54 14.98 -9.92
C TYR A 316 8.57 15.75 -9.00
N PHE A 317 7.87 16.72 -9.58
CA PHE A 317 6.88 17.55 -8.89
C PHE A 317 5.52 17.40 -9.55
N TYR A 318 4.48 17.28 -8.72
CA TYR A 318 3.07 17.32 -9.13
C TYR A 318 2.39 18.35 -8.24
N MET A 319 1.86 19.42 -8.82
CA MET A 319 1.18 20.49 -8.11
C MET A 319 -0.28 20.54 -8.55
N HIS A 320 -1.19 20.54 -7.58
CA HIS A 320 -2.62 20.41 -7.82
C HIS A 320 -3.35 21.70 -7.45
N PHE A 321 -4.19 22.16 -8.38
CA PHE A 321 -4.86 23.45 -8.32
C PHE A 321 -6.34 23.31 -8.66
N ALA A 322 -7.20 23.96 -7.90
CA ALA A 322 -8.60 24.22 -8.22
C ALA A 322 -8.97 25.59 -7.66
N GLU A 323 -9.70 26.41 -8.41
CA GLU A 323 -10.29 27.61 -7.82
C GLU A 323 -11.50 27.17 -6.98
N ILE A 324 -11.48 27.50 -5.70
CA ILE A 324 -12.51 27.09 -4.73
C ILE A 324 -13.33 28.28 -4.20
N GLU A 325 -12.85 29.51 -4.42
CA GLU A 325 -13.58 30.74 -4.14
C GLU A 325 -14.45 31.10 -5.37
N ASN A 326 -15.71 31.47 -5.15
CA ASN A 326 -16.59 31.91 -6.24
C ASN A 326 -16.26 33.36 -6.62
N LEU A 327 -15.41 33.55 -7.64
CA LEU A 327 -14.88 34.85 -8.01
C LEU A 327 -15.96 35.79 -8.57
N GLN A 328 -15.94 37.05 -8.13
CA GLN A 328 -16.77 38.10 -8.70
C GLN A 328 -16.32 38.45 -10.14
N ALA A 329 -17.20 39.08 -10.93
CA ALA A 329 -16.90 39.40 -12.33
C ALA A 329 -15.71 40.38 -12.54
N ASN A 330 -15.31 41.10 -11.50
CA ASN A 330 -14.13 41.97 -11.45
C ASN A 330 -12.91 41.30 -10.78
N GLN A 331 -13.01 40.01 -10.42
CA GLN A 331 -11.95 39.25 -9.78
C GLN A 331 -11.39 38.19 -10.74
N SER A 332 -10.07 38.07 -10.75
CA SER A 332 -9.31 37.05 -11.45
C SER A 332 -8.24 36.47 -10.54
N ARG A 333 -7.92 35.19 -10.73
CA ARG A 333 -6.72 34.56 -10.19
C ARG A 333 -5.89 33.98 -11.33
N GLU A 334 -4.67 34.49 -11.48
CA GLU A 334 -3.69 34.02 -12.44
C GLU A 334 -2.28 34.17 -11.85
N PHE A 335 -1.42 33.17 -12.08
CA PHE A 335 -0.07 33.15 -11.50
C PHE A 335 0.93 32.37 -12.36
N ASN A 336 2.20 32.71 -12.20
CA ASN A 336 3.34 31.98 -12.74
C ASN A 336 3.92 31.05 -11.67
N ILE A 337 4.43 29.89 -12.08
CA ILE A 337 5.15 28.95 -11.23
C ILE A 337 6.61 28.97 -11.64
N PHE A 338 7.51 29.23 -10.69
CA PHE A 338 8.95 29.21 -10.86
C PHE A 338 9.56 28.06 -10.06
N LEU A 339 10.59 27.43 -10.61
CA LEU A 339 11.39 26.39 -9.95
C LEU A 339 12.85 26.82 -9.97
N ASN A 340 13.45 27.01 -8.79
CA ASN A 340 14.83 27.47 -8.59
C ASN A 340 15.15 28.79 -9.32
N GLY A 341 14.13 29.64 -9.53
CA GLY A 341 14.23 30.92 -10.26
C GLY A 341 13.78 30.83 -11.73
N ASP A 342 13.80 29.66 -12.35
CA ASP A 342 13.37 29.47 -13.74
C ASP A 342 11.84 29.42 -13.85
N LEU A 343 11.29 30.07 -14.88
CA LEU A 343 9.85 30.02 -15.17
C LEU A 343 9.46 28.62 -15.65
N TRP A 344 8.79 27.84 -14.79
CA TRP A 344 8.36 26.48 -15.09
C TRP A 344 6.96 26.45 -15.72
N TYR A 345 6.02 27.27 -15.25
CA TYR A 345 4.69 27.40 -15.84
C TYR A 345 4.24 28.86 -15.89
N LYS A 346 3.68 29.29 -17.02
CA LYS A 346 3.25 30.68 -17.25
C LYS A 346 1.73 30.81 -17.21
N ALA A 347 1.24 31.84 -16.53
CA ALA A 347 -0.17 32.27 -16.53
C ALA A 347 -1.17 31.12 -16.29
N LEU A 348 -0.99 30.38 -15.18
CA LEU A 348 -1.99 29.43 -14.73
C LEU A 348 -3.18 30.18 -14.12
N SER A 349 -4.37 30.01 -14.70
CA SER A 349 -5.64 30.39 -14.08
C SER A 349 -6.42 29.10 -13.74
N PRO A 350 -6.53 28.72 -12.46
CA PRO A 350 -7.27 27.53 -12.05
C PRO A 350 -8.76 27.65 -12.37
N ARG A 351 -9.38 26.54 -12.79
CA ARG A 351 -10.83 26.50 -13.09
C ARG A 351 -11.63 26.32 -11.80
N TYR A 352 -12.79 26.99 -11.74
CA TYR A 352 -13.70 26.89 -10.58
C TYR A 352 -14.19 25.46 -10.39
N LEU A 353 -13.94 24.89 -9.21
CA LEU A 353 -14.30 23.53 -8.79
C LEU A 353 -13.84 22.41 -9.74
N VAL A 354 -12.77 22.62 -10.50
CA VAL A 354 -12.17 21.59 -11.37
C VAL A 354 -10.67 21.47 -11.13
N ALA A 355 -10.26 20.33 -10.58
CA ALA A 355 -8.86 20.01 -10.32
C ALA A 355 -8.04 19.99 -11.61
N THR A 356 -6.88 20.63 -11.56
CA THR A 356 -5.87 20.69 -12.61
C THR A 356 -4.52 20.32 -12.00
N THR A 357 -3.65 19.63 -12.74
CA THR A 357 -2.36 19.17 -12.23
C THR A 357 -1.24 19.61 -13.17
N ILE A 358 -0.29 20.37 -12.63
CA ILE A 358 0.93 20.76 -13.32
C ILE A 358 2.03 19.84 -12.81
N TYR A 359 2.70 19.12 -13.72
CA TYR A 359 3.74 18.16 -13.37
C TYR A 359 5.02 18.39 -14.18
N SER A 360 6.15 17.95 -13.64
CA SER A 360 7.43 18.03 -14.33
C SER A 360 7.59 16.86 -15.33
N PRO A 361 7.67 17.08 -16.65
CA PRO A 361 7.75 16.00 -17.65
C PRO A 361 9.12 15.31 -17.71
N THR A 362 10.10 15.85 -16.98
CA THR A 362 11.44 15.31 -16.76
C THR A 362 11.81 15.54 -15.31
N TYR A 363 12.77 14.78 -14.79
CA TYR A 363 13.33 15.05 -13.47
C TYR A 363 13.97 16.43 -13.40
N ARG A 364 14.13 16.92 -12.18
CA ARG A 364 14.77 18.19 -11.81
C ARG A 364 15.89 17.91 -10.82
N THR A 365 17.04 18.52 -11.02
CA THR A 365 18.17 18.51 -10.07
C THR A 365 18.28 19.87 -9.39
N LYS A 366 18.94 19.90 -8.23
CA LYS A 366 19.29 21.16 -7.55
C LYS A 366 20.41 21.86 -8.36
N PRO A 367 20.36 23.17 -8.63
CA PRO A 367 21.50 23.91 -9.17
C PRO A 367 22.68 23.83 -8.19
N ASP A 368 23.91 23.69 -8.66
CA ASP A 368 25.08 23.50 -7.80
C ASP A 368 25.26 24.63 -6.76
N SER A 369 24.90 25.86 -7.14
CA SER A 369 24.98 27.08 -6.34
C SER A 369 23.94 27.20 -5.21
N GLU A 370 22.84 26.45 -5.25
CA GLU A 370 21.79 26.50 -4.23
C GLU A 370 22.01 25.41 -3.16
N THR A 371 21.45 25.56 -1.96
CA THR A 371 21.44 24.49 -0.93
C THR A 371 20.07 23.81 -0.78
N LYS A 372 19.03 24.37 -1.40
CA LYS A 372 17.64 23.94 -1.31
C LYS A 372 16.98 24.01 -2.68
N PHE A 373 15.98 23.19 -2.92
CA PHE A 373 15.01 23.48 -3.97
C PHE A 373 14.09 24.61 -3.52
N LYS A 374 13.59 25.39 -4.48
CA LYS A 374 12.66 26.50 -4.26
C LYS A 374 11.58 26.48 -5.32
N ILE A 375 10.32 26.33 -4.92
CA ILE A 375 9.17 26.60 -5.80
C ILE A 375 8.56 27.93 -5.36
N TRP A 376 8.35 28.83 -6.32
CA TRP A 376 7.70 30.12 -6.10
C TRP A 376 6.47 30.22 -6.99
N ILE A 377 5.32 30.43 -6.39
CA ILE A 377 4.07 30.71 -7.10
C ILE A 377 3.80 32.21 -6.96
N ASN A 378 3.88 32.95 -8.06
CA ASN A 378 3.85 34.41 -8.06
C ASN A 378 2.67 34.89 -8.90
N LYS A 379 1.88 35.81 -8.35
CA LYS A 379 0.75 36.46 -9.01
C LYS A 379 1.17 37.16 -10.32
N THR A 380 0.34 37.13 -11.36
CA THR A 380 0.53 37.97 -12.57
C THR A 380 -0.02 39.39 -12.41
N GLU A 381 0.46 40.34 -13.20
CA GLU A 381 -0.02 41.74 -13.21
C GLU A 381 -1.51 41.87 -13.54
N THR A 382 -2.04 40.93 -14.34
CA THR A 382 -3.42 40.77 -14.78
C THR A 382 -4.35 40.15 -13.74
N SER A 383 -3.79 39.48 -12.73
CA SER A 383 -4.56 38.88 -11.65
C SER A 383 -5.02 39.94 -10.65
N THR A 384 -6.21 39.79 -10.06
CA THR A 384 -6.60 40.59 -8.89
C THR A 384 -6.24 39.91 -7.59
N LEU A 385 -6.30 38.58 -7.53
CA LEU A 385 -6.13 37.77 -6.32
C LEU A 385 -4.72 37.15 -6.23
N PRO A 386 -4.23 36.86 -5.00
CA PRO A 386 -2.96 36.17 -4.80
C PRO A 386 -3.06 34.69 -5.24
N PRO A 387 -1.93 33.98 -5.38
CA PRO A 387 -1.90 32.58 -5.84
C PRO A 387 -2.58 31.62 -4.85
N ILE A 388 -2.96 30.45 -5.34
CA ILE A 388 -3.60 29.38 -4.56
C ILE A 388 -2.84 28.08 -4.78
N LEU A 389 -2.80 27.19 -3.77
CA LEU A 389 -2.28 25.83 -3.88
C LEU A 389 -3.13 24.88 -3.04
N ASN A 390 -3.67 23.82 -3.67
CA ASN A 390 -4.55 22.86 -3.01
C ASN A 390 -3.78 21.64 -2.50
N ALA A 391 -2.85 21.10 -3.29
CA ALA A 391 -2.02 19.98 -2.87
C ALA A 391 -0.71 19.91 -3.66
N ILE A 392 0.28 19.17 -3.13
CA ILE A 392 1.55 18.90 -3.80
C ILE A 392 2.03 17.47 -3.53
N GLU A 393 2.60 16.83 -4.55
CA GLU A 393 3.35 15.58 -4.43
C GLU A 393 4.78 15.80 -4.94
N ILE A 394 5.74 15.27 -4.20
CA ILE A 394 7.16 15.33 -4.52
C ILE A 394 7.70 13.90 -4.49
N TYR A 395 8.39 13.50 -5.55
CA TYR A 395 9.01 12.18 -5.67
C TYR A 395 10.49 12.29 -6.01
N THR A 396 11.31 11.41 -5.46
CA THR A 396 12.70 11.18 -5.88
C THR A 396 12.80 10.03 -6.87
N VAL A 397 13.72 10.11 -7.83
CA VAL A 397 13.98 9.00 -8.76
C VAL A 397 14.84 7.94 -8.07
N ASN A 398 14.28 6.76 -7.91
CA ASN A 398 15.03 5.57 -7.51
C ASN A 398 15.50 4.85 -8.78
N GLN A 399 16.78 4.98 -9.11
CA GLN A 399 17.37 4.36 -10.30
C GLN A 399 17.56 2.86 -10.05
N LEU A 400 16.55 2.05 -10.39
CA LEU A 400 16.62 0.59 -10.35
C LEU A 400 17.52 0.10 -11.49
N LEU A 401 18.84 0.08 -11.24
CA LEU A 401 19.90 -0.09 -12.26
C LEU A 401 19.93 -1.48 -12.94
N GLN A 402 19.45 -2.52 -12.26
CA GLN A 402 19.49 -3.90 -12.74
C GLN A 402 18.14 -4.30 -13.37
N ALA A 403 18.18 -4.85 -14.58
CA ALA A 403 17.00 -5.40 -15.22
C ALA A 403 16.52 -6.67 -14.49
N GLN A 404 15.23 -6.76 -14.20
CA GLN A 404 14.62 -8.02 -13.79
C GLN A 404 14.66 -9.00 -14.98
N THR A 405 15.09 -10.24 -14.73
CA THR A 405 15.06 -11.31 -15.74
C THR A 405 13.83 -12.18 -15.51
N ASP A 406 12.93 -12.23 -16.50
CA ASP A 406 11.75 -13.12 -16.50
C ASP A 406 12.21 -14.58 -16.61
N GLN A 407 12.56 -15.23 -15.49
CA GLN A 407 12.72 -16.69 -15.44
C GLN A 407 11.35 -17.33 -15.24
N LYS A 408 10.76 -17.81 -16.35
CA LYS A 408 9.72 -18.83 -16.31
C LYS A 408 10.34 -20.19 -15.99
N ASP A 409 10.41 -20.53 -14.71
CA ASP A 409 10.42 -21.90 -14.19
C ASP A 409 10.03 -21.88 -12.70
N ASP A 410 9.43 -22.96 -12.18
CA ASP A 410 8.79 -23.07 -10.84
C ASP A 410 9.77 -23.05 -9.63
N SER A 411 10.81 -22.23 -9.70
CA SER A 411 11.69 -21.91 -8.58
C SER A 411 11.76 -20.39 -8.41
N LYS A 412 11.63 -19.91 -7.17
CA LYS A 412 11.93 -18.51 -6.77
C LYS A 412 13.16 -17.99 -7.52
N PRO A 413 13.13 -16.75 -8.05
CA PRO A 413 14.12 -16.24 -9.01
C PRO A 413 15.54 -16.53 -8.55
N GLN A 414 16.23 -17.44 -9.27
CA GLN A 414 17.55 -17.88 -8.86
C GLN A 414 18.53 -16.75 -9.16
N PHE A 415 18.99 -16.09 -8.10
CA PHE A 415 19.79 -14.88 -8.18
C PHE A 415 21.01 -15.05 -9.09
N VAL A 416 20.98 -14.41 -10.27
CA VAL A 416 22.18 -14.13 -11.04
C VAL A 416 22.92 -13.01 -10.34
N ASP A 417 23.75 -13.38 -9.37
CA ASP A 417 24.52 -12.47 -8.54
C ASP A 417 25.64 -11.77 -9.34
N HIS A 418 25.28 -10.65 -9.97
CA HIS A 418 26.19 -9.57 -10.40
C HIS A 418 25.67 -8.33 -9.63
N GLU A 419 26.32 -7.79 -8.60
CA GLU A 419 27.69 -7.24 -8.53
C GLU A 419 28.20 -7.06 -7.08
N ILE A 420 27.67 -7.83 -6.14
CA ILE A 420 28.07 -7.80 -4.72
C ILE A 420 28.86 -9.08 -4.42
N ARG A 421 30.08 -8.96 -3.88
CA ARG A 421 30.87 -10.12 -3.43
C ARG A 421 31.29 -9.93 -1.99
N ASN A 422 30.49 -10.49 -1.08
CA ASN A 422 30.91 -10.71 0.29
C ASN A 422 31.51 -12.12 0.39
N LEU A 423 32.83 -12.17 0.56
CA LEU A 423 33.64 -13.36 0.80
C LEU A 423 34.35 -13.24 2.16
N SER A 424 33.78 -12.47 3.09
CA SER A 424 34.31 -12.38 4.44
C SER A 424 34.24 -13.73 5.15
N SER A 425 35.16 -13.98 6.09
CA SER A 425 35.22 -15.21 6.90
C SER A 425 35.20 -16.53 6.10
N SER A 426 35.55 -16.50 4.81
CA SER A 426 35.40 -17.62 3.87
C SER A 426 36.62 -18.55 3.81
N GLY A 427 37.55 -18.43 4.75
CA GLY A 427 38.76 -19.26 4.82
C GLY A 427 39.77 -19.01 3.70
N LEU A 428 39.69 -17.87 3.00
CA LEU A 428 40.56 -17.56 1.88
C LEU A 428 42.02 -17.41 2.33
N THR A 429 42.96 -17.92 1.53
CA THR A 429 44.40 -17.91 1.78
C THR A 429 45.16 -17.52 0.51
N GLY A 430 46.42 -17.13 0.64
CA GLY A 430 47.24 -16.68 -0.49
C GLY A 430 47.00 -15.21 -0.85
N GLU A 431 47.39 -14.80 -2.05
CA GLU A 431 47.32 -13.40 -2.49
C GLU A 431 45.96 -13.03 -3.11
N ILE A 432 45.64 -11.74 -3.14
CA ILE A 432 44.45 -11.22 -3.82
C ILE A 432 44.63 -11.42 -5.34
N ALA A 433 43.89 -12.37 -5.90
CA ALA A 433 44.18 -12.90 -7.23
C ALA A 433 43.85 -11.90 -8.38
N PRO A 434 44.68 -11.82 -9.44
CA PRO A 434 44.50 -10.85 -10.52
C PRO A 434 43.17 -10.92 -11.28
N PHE A 435 42.51 -12.08 -11.33
CA PHE A 435 41.24 -12.25 -12.03
C PHE A 435 40.09 -11.40 -11.47
N ILE A 436 40.22 -10.85 -10.26
CA ILE A 436 39.27 -9.89 -9.69
C ILE A 436 39.18 -8.61 -10.56
N SER A 437 40.25 -8.24 -11.29
CA SER A 437 40.23 -7.14 -12.27
C SER A 437 39.22 -7.33 -13.41
N ASN A 438 38.83 -8.57 -13.74
CA ASN A 438 37.83 -8.84 -14.77
C ASN A 438 36.40 -8.54 -14.31
N LEU A 439 36.17 -8.32 -13.01
CA LEU A 439 34.87 -8.00 -12.43
C LEU A 439 34.59 -6.49 -12.57
N THR A 440 34.65 -5.95 -13.79
CA THR A 440 34.65 -4.50 -14.07
C THR A 440 33.45 -3.73 -13.51
N MET A 441 32.34 -4.42 -13.27
CA MET A 441 31.11 -3.84 -12.71
C MET A 441 30.97 -3.99 -11.19
N ILE A 442 31.91 -4.63 -10.49
CA ILE A 442 31.79 -4.91 -9.04
C ILE A 442 31.69 -3.62 -8.22
N GLN A 443 30.64 -3.55 -7.38
CA GLN A 443 30.34 -2.36 -6.57
C GLN A 443 30.73 -2.54 -5.10
N TYR A 444 30.69 -3.78 -4.61
CA TYR A 444 31.01 -4.13 -3.23
C TYR A 444 31.88 -5.38 -3.20
N LEU A 445 33.06 -5.29 -2.57
CA LEU A 445 33.98 -6.39 -2.35
C LEU A 445 34.41 -6.45 -0.87
N ASP A 446 33.93 -7.46 -0.14
CA ASP A 446 34.38 -7.76 1.21
C ASP A 446 35.19 -9.06 1.22
N LEU A 447 36.45 -8.96 1.63
CA LEU A 447 37.42 -10.04 1.80
C LEU A 447 37.91 -10.12 3.25
N SER A 448 37.22 -9.46 4.20
CA SER A 448 37.66 -9.35 5.59
C SER A 448 37.61 -10.66 6.37
N ASN A 449 38.34 -10.73 7.50
CA ASN A 449 38.40 -11.91 8.38
C ASN A 449 38.85 -13.20 7.65
N ASN A 450 39.79 -13.07 6.70
CA ASN A 450 40.40 -14.19 5.98
C ASN A 450 41.89 -14.31 6.34
N SER A 451 42.60 -15.23 5.69
CA SER A 451 44.05 -15.45 5.83
C SER A 451 44.81 -15.03 4.57
N LEU A 452 44.34 -13.99 3.87
CA LEU A 452 44.99 -13.43 2.68
C LEU A 452 46.32 -12.76 3.05
N LYS A 453 47.29 -12.86 2.16
CA LYS A 453 48.70 -12.46 2.31
C LYS A 453 49.17 -11.68 1.07
N GLY A 454 50.42 -11.19 1.10
CA GLY A 454 50.98 -10.39 0.01
C GLY A 454 50.55 -8.92 0.08
N THR A 455 50.69 -8.19 -1.02
CA THR A 455 50.36 -6.75 -1.10
C THR A 455 48.91 -6.51 -1.54
N ILE A 456 48.39 -5.30 -1.30
CA ILE A 456 47.12 -4.86 -1.90
C ILE A 456 47.39 -4.54 -3.38
N PRO A 457 46.78 -5.24 -4.36
CA PRO A 457 47.07 -5.02 -5.76
C PRO A 457 46.51 -3.69 -6.28
N THR A 458 47.27 -3.01 -7.15
CA THR A 458 46.87 -1.75 -7.76
C THR A 458 45.66 -1.88 -8.68
N PHE A 459 45.39 -3.04 -9.28
CA PHE A 459 44.23 -3.23 -10.16
C PHE A 459 42.88 -2.98 -9.46
N LEU A 460 42.83 -3.07 -8.12
CA LEU A 460 41.62 -2.73 -7.35
C LEU A 460 41.22 -1.26 -7.51
N SER A 461 42.16 -0.35 -7.82
CA SER A 461 41.85 1.05 -8.10
C SER A 461 41.24 1.28 -9.49
N GLN A 462 41.41 0.32 -10.41
CA GLN A 462 40.90 0.37 -11.78
C GLN A 462 39.42 -0.06 -11.88
N LEU A 463 38.88 -0.68 -10.83
CA LEU A 463 37.46 -1.05 -10.72
C LEU A 463 36.62 0.20 -10.44
N LEU A 464 36.20 0.88 -11.50
CA LEU A 464 35.57 2.22 -11.41
C LEU A 464 34.24 2.23 -10.65
N LEU A 465 33.47 1.14 -10.70
CA LEU A 465 32.18 1.05 -9.97
C LEU A 465 32.33 0.64 -8.49
N LEU A 466 33.54 0.26 -8.04
CA LEU A 466 33.78 -0.23 -6.69
C LEU A 466 33.60 0.89 -5.64
N GLN A 467 32.54 0.80 -4.85
CA GLN A 467 32.18 1.76 -3.80
C GLN A 467 32.63 1.31 -2.41
N VAL A 468 32.75 0.00 -2.17
CA VAL A 468 33.20 -0.55 -0.88
C VAL A 468 34.25 -1.63 -1.09
N LEU A 469 35.39 -1.47 -0.42
CA LEU A 469 36.48 -2.45 -0.39
C LEU A 469 36.90 -2.72 1.07
N ASN A 470 36.49 -3.87 1.59
CA ASN A 470 36.84 -4.30 2.94
C ASN A 470 37.88 -5.44 2.91
N LEU A 471 39.05 -5.16 3.47
CA LEU A 471 40.22 -6.04 3.56
C LEU A 471 40.63 -6.28 5.03
N GLN A 472 39.78 -5.90 6.00
CA GLN A 472 40.12 -5.94 7.42
C GLN A 472 40.48 -7.36 7.93
N ASN A 473 41.28 -7.44 9.00
CA ASN A 473 41.60 -8.71 9.68
C ASN A 473 42.11 -9.79 8.72
N ASN A 474 43.17 -9.47 7.97
CA ASN A 474 43.90 -10.39 7.10
C ASN A 474 45.41 -10.36 7.47
N SER A 475 46.24 -11.05 6.69
CA SER A 475 47.71 -11.05 6.82
C SER A 475 48.38 -10.26 5.68
N LEU A 476 47.71 -9.22 5.15
CA LEU A 476 48.24 -8.38 4.08
C LEU A 476 49.42 -7.52 4.57
N SER A 477 50.29 -7.13 3.65
CA SER A 477 51.59 -6.51 3.91
C SER A 477 51.96 -5.45 2.87
N GLY A 478 52.93 -4.58 3.20
CA GLY A 478 53.35 -3.49 2.31
C GLY A 478 52.42 -2.28 2.36
N SER A 479 52.54 -1.35 1.41
CA SER A 479 51.75 -0.11 1.39
C SER A 479 50.38 -0.27 0.73
N ILE A 480 49.47 0.65 1.04
CA ILE A 480 48.20 0.81 0.32
C ILE A 480 48.49 1.58 -0.98
N PRO A 481 48.00 1.12 -2.16
CA PRO A 481 48.04 1.88 -3.41
C PRO A 481 47.48 3.31 -3.24
N MET A 482 48.23 4.31 -3.71
CA MET A 482 47.88 5.72 -3.54
C MET A 482 46.53 6.08 -4.19
N GLU A 483 46.18 5.41 -5.29
CA GLU A 483 44.93 5.60 -6.02
C GLU A 483 43.70 5.13 -5.21
N LEU A 484 43.86 4.11 -4.36
CA LEU A 484 42.81 3.67 -3.44
C LEU A 484 42.63 4.66 -2.29
N ILE A 485 43.74 5.21 -1.75
CA ILE A 485 43.71 6.29 -0.75
C ILE A 485 43.04 7.54 -1.34
N GLU A 486 43.38 7.93 -2.57
CA GLU A 486 42.82 9.11 -3.22
C GLU A 486 41.32 8.97 -3.49
N ARG A 487 40.87 7.80 -3.97
CA ARG A 487 39.42 7.49 -4.09
C ARG A 487 38.72 7.53 -2.74
N SER A 488 39.35 7.04 -1.68
CA SER A 488 38.80 7.08 -0.32
C SER A 488 38.69 8.51 0.21
N ASN A 489 39.73 9.34 0.03
CA ASN A 489 39.73 10.75 0.44
C ASN A 489 38.70 11.59 -0.34
N LYS A 490 38.39 11.21 -1.58
CA LYS A 490 37.33 11.81 -2.41
C LYS A 490 35.92 11.30 -2.08
N GLY A 491 35.77 10.37 -1.13
CA GLY A 491 34.47 9.76 -0.78
C GLY A 491 33.91 8.83 -1.85
N LEU A 492 34.72 8.42 -2.84
CA LEU A 492 34.34 7.54 -3.95
C LEU A 492 34.56 6.06 -3.65
N LEU A 493 35.18 5.73 -2.51
CA LEU A 493 35.48 4.38 -2.06
C LEU A 493 35.50 4.34 -0.53
N LEU A 494 34.69 3.48 0.10
CA LEU A 494 34.85 3.12 1.50
C LEU A 494 35.93 2.04 1.61
N LEU A 495 37.14 2.45 2.00
CA LEU A 495 38.31 1.57 2.12
C LEU A 495 38.56 1.17 3.58
N SER A 496 38.51 -0.13 3.86
CA SER A 496 38.67 -0.69 5.20
C SER A 496 39.84 -1.68 5.25
N VAL A 497 40.96 -1.32 5.88
CA VAL A 497 42.21 -2.14 5.89
C VAL A 497 42.76 -2.48 7.29
N GLY A 498 42.09 -2.04 8.36
CA GLY A 498 42.50 -2.28 9.75
C GLY A 498 42.65 -3.77 10.12
N GLY A 499 43.49 -4.06 11.11
CA GLY A 499 43.74 -5.46 11.54
C GLY A 499 44.70 -6.26 10.65
N ASN A 500 45.40 -5.61 9.71
CA ASN A 500 46.52 -6.20 8.96
C ASN A 500 47.86 -5.76 9.59
N PRO A 501 48.60 -6.63 10.29
CA PRO A 501 49.72 -6.22 11.13
C PRO A 501 51.00 -5.81 10.38
N ASN A 502 51.14 -6.16 9.10
CA ASN A 502 52.33 -5.91 8.29
C ASN A 502 52.13 -4.81 7.23
N LEU A 503 51.02 -4.06 7.33
CA LEU A 503 50.66 -3.03 6.36
C LEU A 503 51.30 -1.68 6.75
N ALA A 504 52.11 -1.14 5.85
CA ALA A 504 52.87 0.08 6.06
C ALA A 504 52.05 1.31 5.69
N SER A 505 51.55 2.00 6.72
CA SER A 505 50.97 3.34 6.59
C SER A 505 52.08 4.40 6.50
N ASP A 506 52.69 4.55 5.32
CA ASP A 506 53.61 5.66 5.04
C ASP A 506 53.00 6.66 4.04
N GLY A 507 53.26 7.94 4.25
CA GLY A 507 52.47 9.06 3.72
C GLY A 507 51.98 9.97 4.84
N GLY A 508 52.91 10.57 5.58
CA GLY A 508 52.62 11.28 6.82
C GLY A 508 51.84 12.59 6.66
N ASN A 509 50.73 12.72 7.40
CA ASN A 509 50.50 13.90 8.25
C ASN A 509 49.65 13.49 9.47
N THR A 510 50.29 13.32 10.63
CA THR A 510 49.62 12.82 11.83
C THR A 510 48.83 13.91 12.55
N ASN A 511 47.51 13.91 12.38
CA ASN A 511 46.61 14.42 13.43
C ASN A 511 46.07 13.21 14.21
N PRO A 512 46.58 12.92 15.43
CA PRO A 512 46.30 11.67 16.13
C PRO A 512 44.95 11.72 16.86
N ASN A 513 43.84 11.70 16.12
CA ASN A 513 42.50 11.56 16.67
C ASN A 513 41.54 10.88 15.67
N SER A 514 41.60 9.54 15.60
CA SER A 514 40.42 8.74 15.26
C SER A 514 40.49 7.36 15.95
N CYS A 515 39.71 7.25 17.03
CA CYS A 515 39.18 6.03 17.61
C CYS A 515 40.16 4.88 17.94
N VAL A 516 40.82 5.04 19.11
CA VAL A 516 41.22 3.90 19.96
C VAL A 516 39.98 3.07 20.34
N SER A 517 40.04 1.76 20.09
CA SER A 517 39.05 0.78 20.55
C SER A 517 39.02 0.69 22.08
N SER A 518 37.84 0.85 22.68
CA SER A 518 37.63 0.64 24.13
C SER A 518 37.10 -0.78 24.43
N PRO A 519 37.65 -1.53 25.41
CA PRO A 519 37.22 -2.90 25.69
C PRO A 519 36.03 -2.99 26.67
N CYS A 520 35.11 -3.92 26.39
CA CYS A 520 33.91 -4.18 27.21
C CYS A 520 34.26 -4.75 28.59
N LYS A 521 33.64 -4.22 29.66
CA LYS A 521 33.74 -4.76 31.03
C LYS A 521 32.61 -5.75 31.33
N LYS A 522 32.96 -6.96 31.78
CA LYS A 522 32.02 -7.94 32.37
C LYS A 522 31.55 -7.47 33.75
N LYS A 523 30.28 -7.72 34.11
CA LYS A 523 29.79 -7.81 35.50
C LYS A 523 28.85 -9.02 35.69
N LYS A 524 28.64 -9.39 36.95
CA LYS A 524 28.27 -10.74 37.41
C LYS A 524 26.79 -10.89 37.81
N ASN A 525 26.32 -12.14 37.82
CA ASN A 525 25.04 -12.60 38.35
C ASN A 525 24.79 -12.21 39.82
N VAL A 526 23.50 -12.08 40.19
CA VAL A 526 22.96 -12.11 41.56
C VAL A 526 21.67 -12.97 41.53
N VAL A 527 21.32 -13.65 42.63
CA VAL A 527 20.26 -14.69 42.70
C VAL A 527 19.49 -14.58 44.04
N VAL A 528 18.25 -15.13 44.10
CA VAL A 528 17.44 -15.52 45.31
C VAL A 528 16.59 -14.38 45.97
N PRO A 529 15.35 -14.61 46.52
CA PRO A 529 14.29 -15.63 46.30
C PRO A 529 12.81 -15.11 46.14
N VAL A 530 11.91 -16.08 45.85
CA VAL A 530 10.46 -16.23 46.22
C VAL A 530 10.12 -15.59 47.59
N VAL A 531 8.94 -15.03 47.94
CA VAL A 531 7.51 -15.47 47.90
C VAL A 531 6.59 -14.23 48.14
N THR A 532 5.25 -14.18 48.02
CA THR A 532 4.14 -15.19 47.94
C THR A 532 3.08 -14.80 46.88
N ALA A 533 2.10 -15.68 46.60
CA ALA A 533 0.82 -15.35 45.97
C ALA A 533 -0.32 -16.18 46.61
N VAL A 534 -1.31 -15.53 47.26
CA VAL A 534 -2.50 -16.22 47.82
C VAL A 534 -3.80 -15.40 47.69
N VAL A 535 -3.76 -14.06 47.83
CA VAL A 535 -4.98 -13.25 47.95
C VAL A 535 -5.76 -13.10 46.64
N GLY A 536 -5.09 -13.03 45.48
CA GLY A 536 -5.74 -12.79 44.19
C GLY A 536 -6.68 -13.91 43.70
N PHE A 537 -6.37 -15.17 44.00
CA PHE A 537 -7.15 -16.33 43.52
C PHE A 537 -8.52 -16.47 44.23
N ALA A 538 -8.62 -16.00 45.48
CA ALA A 538 -9.89 -15.96 46.21
C ALA A 538 -10.87 -14.93 45.62
N ILE A 539 -10.36 -13.80 45.12
CA ILE A 539 -11.19 -12.74 44.54
C ILE A 539 -11.70 -13.16 43.15
N LEU A 540 -10.82 -13.72 42.30
CA LEU A 540 -11.20 -14.18 40.96
C LEU A 540 -12.22 -15.33 40.99
N SER A 541 -12.11 -16.26 41.94
CA SER A 541 -13.08 -17.35 42.08
C SER A 541 -14.48 -16.86 42.52
N LEU A 542 -14.56 -15.89 43.43
CA LEU A 542 -15.84 -15.27 43.83
C LEU A 542 -16.51 -14.50 42.68
N CYS A 543 -15.73 -13.76 41.88
CA CYS A 543 -16.26 -13.08 40.69
C CYS A 543 -16.78 -14.07 39.63
N GLY A 544 -16.07 -15.19 39.41
CA GLY A 544 -16.51 -16.24 38.47
C GLY A 544 -17.85 -16.88 38.87
N ILE A 545 -18.05 -17.16 40.16
CA ILE A 545 -19.32 -17.72 40.68
C ILE A 545 -20.46 -16.72 40.50
N ALA A 546 -20.22 -15.43 40.77
CA ALA A 546 -21.22 -14.38 40.56
C ALA A 546 -21.64 -14.23 39.08
N LEU A 547 -20.69 -14.29 38.14
CA LEU A 547 -20.94 -14.28 36.70
C LEU A 547 -21.76 -15.50 36.25
N LEU A 548 -21.44 -16.70 36.73
CA LEU A 548 -22.20 -17.92 36.43
C LEU A 548 -23.64 -17.84 36.97
N TRP A 549 -23.84 -17.27 38.16
CA TRP A 549 -25.19 -17.00 38.69
C TRP A 549 -25.96 -15.98 37.85
N HIS A 550 -25.29 -14.93 37.36
CA HIS A 550 -25.90 -13.89 36.54
C HIS A 550 -26.28 -14.39 35.13
N LEU A 551 -25.49 -15.30 34.55
CA LEU A 551 -25.80 -15.97 33.28
C LEU A 551 -26.93 -16.99 33.44
N LYS A 552 -26.98 -17.73 34.56
CA LYS A 552 -28.05 -18.70 34.83
C LYS A 552 -29.42 -18.03 35.06
N ARG A 553 -29.45 -16.75 35.45
CA ARG A 553 -30.68 -15.94 35.56
C ARG A 553 -31.23 -15.40 34.23
N ARG A 554 -30.50 -15.49 33.11
CA ARG A 554 -30.97 -15.02 31.78
C ARG A 554 -31.59 -16.09 30.87
N LYS A 555 -31.74 -17.35 31.33
CA LYS A 555 -32.42 -18.42 30.58
C LYS A 555 -33.81 -18.75 31.14
N LYS A 556 -34.75 -17.83 30.89
CA LYS A 556 -36.24 -17.88 30.89
C LYS A 556 -36.66 -16.50 30.35
N ASP A 557 -37.40 -16.33 29.25
CA ASP A 557 -38.23 -17.24 28.45
C ASP A 557 -38.20 -16.83 26.95
N VAL A 558 -38.13 -17.79 26.01
CA VAL A 558 -38.51 -17.63 24.58
C VAL A 558 -38.98 -19.00 24.04
N PRO A 559 -40.13 -19.12 23.35
CA PRO A 559 -40.59 -20.38 22.74
C PRO A 559 -39.80 -20.80 21.48
N ALA A 560 -39.81 -22.09 21.16
CA ALA A 560 -39.09 -22.65 20.02
C ALA A 560 -39.78 -22.41 18.67
N GLY A 561 -38.98 -22.21 17.62
CA GLY A 561 -39.44 -22.22 16.23
C GLY A 561 -39.62 -23.66 15.70
N GLU A 562 -40.62 -23.83 14.84
CA GLU A 562 -41.08 -25.11 14.31
C GLU A 562 -40.27 -25.54 13.07
N VAL A 563 -39.95 -26.85 12.96
CA VAL A 563 -39.22 -27.43 11.82
C VAL A 563 -40.21 -28.10 10.88
N ILE A 564 -40.34 -27.59 9.66
CA ILE A 564 -41.23 -28.14 8.63
C ILE A 564 -40.53 -29.30 7.91
N PHE A 565 -41.12 -30.49 7.95
CA PHE A 565 -40.73 -31.64 7.13
C PHE A 565 -41.58 -31.71 5.86
N VAL A 566 -40.94 -31.98 4.72
CA VAL A 566 -41.62 -32.34 3.46
C VAL A 566 -41.05 -33.66 2.96
N SER A 567 -41.92 -34.63 2.68
CA SER A 567 -41.58 -35.96 2.21
C SER A 567 -42.20 -36.27 0.85
N ASN A 568 -41.48 -37.04 0.04
CA ASN A 568 -41.97 -37.63 -1.22
C ASN A 568 -42.25 -39.14 -1.01
N GLU A 569 -43.11 -39.73 -1.82
CA GLU A 569 -43.65 -41.11 -1.70
C GLU A 569 -42.62 -42.26 -1.81
N GLN A 570 -41.32 -41.96 -2.01
CA GLN A 570 -40.23 -42.94 -1.93
C GLN A 570 -39.28 -42.76 -0.73
N GLY A 571 -39.64 -41.94 0.26
CA GLY A 571 -39.02 -42.00 1.60
C GLY A 571 -37.54 -41.61 1.69
N ARG A 572 -37.01 -40.82 0.75
CA ARG A 572 -35.66 -40.26 0.81
C ARG A 572 -35.66 -38.84 1.35
N VAL A 573 -34.86 -38.61 2.39
CA VAL A 573 -34.59 -37.29 2.99
C VAL A 573 -33.47 -36.62 2.19
N LEU A 574 -33.69 -35.38 1.73
CA LEU A 574 -32.68 -34.60 1.02
C LEU A 574 -31.92 -33.72 2.03
N GLU A 575 -30.66 -34.06 2.32
CA GLU A 575 -29.78 -33.18 3.11
C GLU A 575 -29.42 -31.91 2.34
N SER A 576 -29.47 -30.74 2.98
CA SER A 576 -29.06 -29.47 2.38
C SER A 576 -27.53 -29.36 2.29
N LYS A 577 -26.95 -29.89 1.21
CA LYS A 577 -25.56 -29.67 0.81
C LYS A 577 -25.53 -28.97 -0.55
N LYS A 578 -24.68 -27.93 -0.67
CA LYS A 578 -24.47 -27.17 -1.92
C LYS A 578 -23.89 -28.08 -3.00
N GLN A 579 -24.75 -28.68 -3.82
CA GLN A 579 -24.36 -29.62 -4.86
C GLN A 579 -24.01 -28.86 -6.15
N GLN A 580 -22.90 -29.21 -6.78
CA GLN A 580 -22.46 -28.63 -8.05
C GLN A 580 -22.94 -29.50 -9.22
N PHE A 581 -23.29 -28.88 -10.34
CA PHE A 581 -23.83 -29.56 -11.52
C PHE A 581 -23.00 -29.25 -12.77
N THR A 582 -22.74 -30.26 -13.58
CA THR A 582 -22.11 -30.10 -14.90
C THR A 582 -23.13 -29.55 -15.92
N TYR A 583 -22.65 -28.84 -16.94
CA TYR A 583 -23.52 -28.29 -18.00
C TYR A 583 -24.38 -29.36 -18.69
N SER A 584 -23.84 -30.57 -18.88
CA SER A 584 -24.56 -31.75 -19.37
C SER A 584 -25.73 -32.18 -18.49
N GLU A 585 -25.60 -32.06 -17.17
CA GLU A 585 -26.69 -32.35 -16.23
C GLU A 585 -27.74 -31.25 -16.27
N VAL A 586 -27.34 -29.97 -16.39
CA VAL A 586 -28.28 -28.84 -16.55
C VAL A 586 -29.11 -28.99 -17.83
N LEU A 587 -28.49 -29.40 -18.93
CA LEU A 587 -29.18 -29.74 -20.18
C LEU A 587 -30.18 -30.88 -19.99
N ARG A 588 -29.83 -31.94 -19.25
CA ARG A 588 -30.75 -33.05 -18.96
C ARG A 588 -31.92 -32.61 -18.07
N ILE A 589 -31.65 -31.84 -17.02
CA ILE A 589 -32.64 -31.32 -16.07
C ILE A 589 -33.66 -30.42 -16.78
N THR A 590 -33.20 -29.50 -17.62
CA THR A 590 -34.05 -28.51 -18.32
C THR A 590 -34.66 -29.03 -19.62
N ASN A 591 -34.46 -30.31 -19.95
CA ASN A 591 -34.80 -30.91 -21.25
C ASN A 591 -34.31 -30.03 -22.43
N ASN A 592 -33.00 -29.78 -22.48
CA ASN A 592 -32.34 -28.90 -23.45
C ASN A 592 -32.95 -27.48 -23.49
N PHE A 593 -33.22 -26.91 -22.31
CA PHE A 593 -33.81 -25.58 -22.13
C PHE A 593 -35.18 -25.35 -22.83
N ALA A 594 -35.96 -26.42 -23.08
CA ALA A 594 -37.15 -26.38 -23.91
C ALA A 594 -38.29 -25.48 -23.39
N SER A 595 -38.41 -25.27 -22.08
CA SER A 595 -39.49 -24.50 -21.46
C SER A 595 -38.94 -23.32 -20.66
N VAL A 596 -39.27 -22.10 -21.10
CA VAL A 596 -38.92 -20.84 -20.43
C VAL A 596 -40.05 -20.44 -19.48
N ILE A 597 -39.72 -20.25 -18.20
CA ILE A 597 -40.64 -19.71 -17.19
C ILE A 597 -40.64 -18.16 -17.24
N ALA A 598 -39.46 -17.54 -17.29
CA ALA A 598 -39.32 -16.09 -17.24
C ALA A 598 -38.03 -15.59 -17.90
N LYS A 599 -38.04 -14.33 -18.37
CA LYS A 599 -36.86 -13.60 -18.85
C LYS A 599 -36.76 -12.27 -18.12
N GLY A 600 -35.58 -11.96 -17.57
CA GLY A 600 -35.30 -10.69 -16.90
C GLY A 600 -33.87 -10.21 -17.16
N GLY A 601 -33.50 -9.04 -16.62
CA GLY A 601 -32.18 -8.42 -16.89
C GLY A 601 -30.97 -9.30 -16.54
N PHE A 602 -31.12 -10.18 -15.55
CA PHE A 602 -30.03 -11.02 -15.03
C PHE A 602 -29.97 -12.44 -15.62
N GLY A 603 -30.91 -12.82 -16.50
CA GLY A 603 -30.92 -14.16 -17.09
C GLY A 603 -32.31 -14.68 -17.49
N THR A 604 -32.32 -15.90 -18.02
CA THR A 604 -33.56 -16.65 -18.35
C THR A 604 -33.74 -17.78 -17.35
N VAL A 605 -34.97 -17.93 -16.83
CA VAL A 605 -35.38 -19.02 -15.95
C VAL A 605 -36.08 -20.09 -16.80
N TYR A 606 -35.60 -21.32 -16.71
CA TYR A 606 -36.14 -22.49 -17.41
C TYR A 606 -36.84 -23.44 -16.45
N HIS A 607 -37.85 -24.16 -16.92
CA HIS A 607 -38.45 -25.27 -16.20
C HIS A 607 -37.66 -26.55 -16.45
N GLY A 608 -37.54 -27.40 -15.43
CA GLY A 608 -36.86 -28.68 -15.51
C GLY A 608 -37.34 -29.67 -14.45
N TYR A 609 -36.73 -30.85 -14.46
CA TYR A 609 -36.93 -31.90 -13.46
C TYR A 609 -35.59 -32.42 -12.95
N PHE A 610 -35.46 -32.53 -11.63
CA PHE A 610 -34.31 -33.15 -10.97
C PHE A 610 -34.80 -34.14 -9.91
N ASP A 611 -34.35 -35.39 -9.98
CA ASP A 611 -34.79 -36.50 -9.12
C ASP A 611 -36.32 -36.60 -8.91
N GLY A 612 -37.08 -36.34 -9.98
CA GLY A 612 -38.55 -36.39 -10.01
C GLY A 612 -39.25 -35.11 -9.52
N LEU A 613 -38.53 -34.16 -8.93
CA LEU A 613 -39.05 -32.87 -8.49
C LEU A 613 -39.05 -31.85 -9.63
N GLN A 614 -40.12 -31.06 -9.74
CA GLN A 614 -40.14 -29.89 -10.61
C GLN A 614 -39.20 -28.82 -10.07
N VAL A 615 -38.43 -28.20 -10.97
CA VAL A 615 -37.41 -27.24 -10.62
C VAL A 615 -37.35 -26.09 -11.63
N ALA A 616 -37.00 -24.90 -11.13
CA ALA A 616 -36.65 -23.75 -11.95
C ALA A 616 -35.12 -23.60 -12.01
N VAL A 617 -34.55 -23.41 -13.20
CA VAL A 617 -33.11 -23.26 -13.44
C VAL A 617 -32.84 -21.90 -14.07
N LYS A 618 -32.18 -21.00 -13.34
CA LYS A 618 -31.81 -19.68 -13.86
C LYS A 618 -30.42 -19.72 -14.53
N MET A 619 -30.37 -19.38 -15.81
CA MET A 619 -29.12 -19.25 -16.56
C MET A 619 -28.71 -17.79 -16.67
N LEU A 620 -27.48 -17.46 -16.24
CA LEU A 620 -26.86 -16.15 -16.41
C LEU A 620 -26.72 -15.82 -17.91
N SER A 621 -27.18 -14.64 -18.34
CA SER A 621 -27.01 -14.21 -19.73
C SER A 621 -25.57 -13.73 -19.98
N PRO A 622 -24.90 -14.14 -21.08
CA PRO A 622 -23.62 -13.56 -21.50
C PRO A 622 -23.68 -12.05 -21.78
N SER A 623 -24.88 -11.51 -22.02
CA SER A 623 -25.12 -10.09 -22.30
C SER A 623 -25.48 -9.25 -21.07
N SER A 624 -25.39 -9.81 -19.85
CA SER A 624 -25.70 -9.06 -18.62
C SER A 624 -24.60 -8.05 -18.31
N VAL A 625 -24.96 -6.76 -18.31
CA VAL A 625 -24.05 -5.63 -18.01
C VAL A 625 -23.66 -5.57 -16.51
N GLN A 626 -24.39 -6.31 -15.66
CA GLN A 626 -24.33 -6.23 -14.19
C GLN A 626 -23.66 -7.44 -13.50
N GLY A 627 -23.14 -8.39 -14.28
CA GLY A 627 -22.12 -9.34 -13.80
C GLY A 627 -22.58 -10.49 -12.88
N TYR A 628 -21.60 -11.28 -12.45
CA TYR A 628 -21.77 -12.56 -11.74
C TYR A 628 -22.14 -12.42 -10.26
N LYS A 629 -21.71 -11.32 -9.60
CA LYS A 629 -21.95 -11.07 -8.16
C LYS A 629 -23.45 -10.89 -7.87
N GLU A 630 -24.15 -10.07 -8.66
CA GLU A 630 -25.59 -9.81 -8.46
C GLU A 630 -26.44 -11.06 -8.72
N PHE A 631 -26.08 -11.86 -9.72
CA PHE A 631 -26.69 -13.18 -9.95
C PHE A 631 -26.54 -14.10 -8.73
N GLN A 632 -25.35 -14.17 -8.10
CA GLN A 632 -25.17 -14.95 -6.87
C GLN A 632 -25.95 -14.37 -5.67
N ALA A 633 -26.10 -13.05 -5.56
CA ALA A 633 -26.87 -12.42 -4.48
C ALA A 633 -28.38 -12.70 -4.58
N GLU A 634 -28.97 -12.62 -5.78
CA GLU A 634 -30.39 -12.93 -6.01
C GLU A 634 -30.71 -14.41 -5.76
N VAL A 635 -29.78 -15.28 -6.17
CA VAL A 635 -29.86 -16.74 -6.01
C VAL A 635 -29.67 -17.15 -4.55
N GLY A 636 -28.65 -16.63 -3.87
CA GLY A 636 -28.28 -17.00 -2.50
C GLY A 636 -29.19 -16.44 -1.40
N ASN A 637 -29.97 -15.38 -1.67
CA ASN A 637 -30.91 -14.83 -0.69
C ASN A 637 -32.28 -15.51 -0.68
N ASN A 638 -32.61 -16.37 -1.65
CA ASN A 638 -33.95 -16.94 -1.75
C ASN A 638 -34.03 -18.47 -1.88
N TYR A 639 -32.97 -19.18 -2.32
CA TYR A 639 -33.09 -20.60 -2.73
C TYR A 639 -31.86 -21.47 -2.43
N PHE A 640 -32.04 -22.80 -2.49
CA PHE A 640 -31.12 -23.86 -2.05
C PHE A 640 -29.94 -24.13 -3.02
#